data_AF-A0A2N2NTF3-F1
#
_entry.id   AF-A0A2N2NTF3-F1
#
_cell.length_a   1.000
_cell.length_b   1.000
_cell.length_c   1.000
_cell.angle_alpha   90.00
_cell.angle_beta   90.00
_cell.angle_gamma   90.00
#
_symmetry.space_group_name_H-M   'P 1'
#
loop_
_entity.id
_entity.type
_entity.pdbx_description
1 polymer ?
#
loop_
_entity_poly.entity_id
_entity_poly.type
_entity_poly.pdbx_seq_one_letter_code
_entity_poly.pdbx_strand_id
1 'polypeptide(L)'
;MKHKNKTNQFVRKKMVIILLVTFLFSLPGSQPPVKAAVTYNFQVNSNEWWPDSNPNDGKCQEVNNKNCTFLAAMQEAATKNVGDIVNITFDSGLVYPIQGYLPEIFSATVNINGNNGTIDVSGHTGYVLSFRRESKLSIDSLTIKNGVRNPLAIGENIQVTINQTTFMDNSNLGIAGNGGAIRNNGELIILNSAFTNNEANHGGAIYNSGSLEVINTTFTDNSADGIGGAITSIDGSATINNSTFKFNQAGELGGAINHSRNKIKISQSIFENNTVIGDGGAISIFLKESGQTHSVGSSTFKHNLATNRGGAIYTYQSTLDLSYNKYQGNTASNGGAIYFNNNGESSFSNETFTQNSSATQGGAIFLLNNWVGINLSKSDFNGNLAQSGGGISIKDSKVDIDSSVFRGNESFGTENTHGGGGVFIENNSSARQANFNNTTFSANSANSHGGGLYIINTGVVNLNNVTITQNIANQNENNTGMGGGFMVDNTGGVIVNVQNSIIAQNTSHAPSPPPIIFLYHHDWYGTLTSKGYNILGSKGYNSLITGSDTGNFVGTVNRPIDPLLSTILAYEYFGEILTYAHFPQNQSLAVNRGNPAGCRDSFNISLQYDQRGRVGWPRVLESRCDIGAIETTYKPFPALMQLSLSTNSVIGGTNLTGTVLLDVNAPTGGIEVNVSSNKSFATLPSATITVPAGQKSQTFSIQTSSVSSGDYAIITAHLNGVTRTSNLYVTDQFEVFLPLLVR
;
A
#
# COMPACT_ATOMS: atom_id res chain seq x y z
N MET A 1 -42.70 23.44 -55.23
CA MET A 1 -43.86 22.60 -55.62
C MET A 1 -44.22 21.68 -54.46
N LYS A 2 -45.50 21.72 -54.02
CA LYS A 2 -46.30 20.75 -53.21
C LYS A 2 -45.66 20.09 -51.96
N HIS A 3 -46.09 20.48 -50.74
CA HIS A 3 -47.03 19.78 -49.81
C HIS A 3 -46.44 18.54 -49.11
N LYS A 4 -46.59 18.22 -47.81
CA LYS A 4 -47.33 18.69 -46.60
C LYS A 4 -46.58 18.01 -45.40
N ASN A 5 -46.08 18.70 -44.37
CA ASN A 5 -46.72 19.25 -43.15
C ASN A 5 -47.11 18.24 -42.05
N LYS A 6 -46.50 18.38 -40.85
CA LYS A 6 -47.10 18.74 -39.54
C LYS A 6 -46.12 18.40 -38.37
N THR A 7 -45.85 19.18 -37.33
CA THR A 7 -46.11 20.58 -36.95
C THR A 7 -45.13 20.97 -35.83
N ASN A 8 -44.76 22.25 -35.78
CA ASN A 8 -43.63 22.87 -35.08
C ASN A 8 -43.82 23.24 -33.60
N GLN A 9 -42.65 23.39 -32.97
CA GLN A 9 -42.30 24.14 -31.75
C GLN A 9 -42.79 25.61 -31.68
N PHE A 10 -43.04 26.04 -30.43
CA PHE A 10 -42.84 27.36 -29.78
C PHE A 10 -43.42 28.65 -30.40
N VAL A 11 -44.22 29.42 -29.63
CA VAL A 11 -44.04 30.87 -29.37
C VAL A 11 -44.77 31.33 -28.06
N ARG A 12 -43.95 31.85 -27.12
CA ARG A 12 -44.07 32.98 -26.16
C ARG A 12 -45.42 33.64 -25.75
N LYS A 13 -45.48 33.90 -24.41
CA LYS A 13 -45.65 35.18 -23.65
C LYS A 13 -46.92 35.40 -22.78
N LYS A 14 -46.65 35.58 -21.48
CA LYS A 14 -47.25 36.46 -20.43
C LYS A 14 -48.75 36.32 -20.07
N MET A 15 -49.03 35.95 -18.80
CA MET A 15 -49.70 36.82 -17.80
C MET A 15 -49.69 36.20 -16.40
N VAL A 16 -49.50 37.04 -15.37
CA VAL A 16 -49.51 36.77 -13.92
C VAL A 16 -50.95 36.98 -13.39
N ILE A 17 -51.38 36.23 -12.36
CA ILE A 17 -52.11 36.68 -11.14
C ILE A 17 -52.81 35.49 -10.42
N ILE A 18 -52.25 35.12 -9.27
CA ILE A 18 -52.83 34.88 -7.91
C ILE A 18 -54.24 34.28 -7.80
N LEU A 19 -54.41 33.19 -7.04
CA LEU A 19 -55.43 33.13 -5.98
C LEU A 19 -55.18 32.05 -4.89
N LEU A 20 -55.06 32.56 -3.66
CA LEU A 20 -55.48 32.06 -2.34
C LEU A 20 -55.17 30.63 -1.82
N VAL A 21 -54.37 30.67 -0.75
CA VAL A 21 -54.33 29.85 0.48
C VAL A 21 -55.65 29.13 0.85
N THR A 22 -55.54 27.82 1.06
CA THR A 22 -56.27 27.08 2.09
C THR A 22 -55.29 26.21 2.89
N PHE A 23 -54.98 26.67 4.10
CA PHE A 23 -54.34 25.90 5.16
C PHE A 23 -55.32 24.81 5.62
N LEU A 24 -55.15 23.58 5.14
CA LEU A 24 -55.65 22.40 5.83
C LEU A 24 -54.58 22.01 6.84
N PHE A 25 -54.86 22.28 8.12
CA PHE A 25 -54.16 21.68 9.24
C PHE A 25 -54.29 20.15 9.10
N SER A 26 -53.28 19.49 8.54
CA SER A 26 -53.03 18.10 8.89
C SER A 26 -52.51 18.12 10.32
N LEU A 27 -53.37 17.72 11.25
CA LEU A 27 -52.94 17.24 12.56
C LEU A 27 -51.66 16.40 12.40
N PRO A 28 -50.68 16.50 13.31
CA PRO A 28 -49.58 15.55 13.32
C PRO A 28 -50.22 14.18 13.54
N GLY A 29 -50.39 13.43 12.45
CA GLY A 29 -50.65 12.02 12.52
C GLY A 29 -49.46 11.48 13.31
N SER A 30 -49.73 11.12 14.56
CA SER A 30 -48.80 10.36 15.37
C SER A 30 -48.23 9.29 14.47
N GLN A 31 -46.92 9.36 14.18
CA GLN A 31 -46.21 8.14 13.84
C GLN A 31 -46.67 7.13 14.90
N PRO A 32 -47.13 5.92 14.53
CA PRO A 32 -47.43 4.90 15.52
C PRO A 32 -46.22 4.88 16.46
N PRO A 33 -46.44 4.95 17.80
CA PRO A 33 -45.36 5.14 18.74
C PRO A 33 -44.29 4.11 18.40
N VAL A 34 -43.10 4.59 18.03
CA VAL A 34 -41.93 3.72 17.87
C VAL A 34 -41.82 3.03 19.21
N LYS A 35 -42.12 1.73 19.23
CA LYS A 35 -42.01 0.90 20.43
C LYS A 35 -40.61 1.16 20.98
N ALA A 36 -40.52 1.61 22.23
CA ALA A 36 -39.23 1.89 22.84
C ALA A 36 -38.35 0.64 22.71
N ALA A 37 -37.14 0.83 22.21
CA ALA A 37 -36.15 -0.23 22.07
C ALA A 37 -35.99 -0.96 23.42
N VAL A 38 -36.21 -2.28 23.43
CA VAL A 38 -36.01 -3.09 24.63
C VAL A 38 -34.65 -3.79 24.54
N THR A 39 -33.94 -3.85 25.66
CA THR A 39 -32.68 -4.61 25.78
C THR A 39 -32.94 -5.94 26.47
N TYR A 40 -32.49 -7.04 25.86
CA TYR A 40 -32.54 -8.39 26.40
C TYR A 40 -31.11 -8.88 26.65
N ASN A 41 -30.86 -9.53 27.80
CA ASN A 41 -29.55 -10.05 28.15
C ASN A 41 -29.65 -11.55 28.44
N PHE A 42 -28.84 -12.34 27.75
CA PHE A 42 -28.78 -13.79 27.86
C PHE A 42 -27.36 -14.24 28.23
N GLN A 43 -27.22 -15.00 29.32
CA GLN A 43 -25.95 -15.59 29.74
C GLN A 43 -25.94 -17.06 29.32
N VAL A 44 -25.13 -17.41 28.33
CA VAL A 44 -24.98 -18.77 27.81
C VAL A 44 -24.01 -19.56 28.69
N ASN A 45 -24.57 -20.35 29.59
CA ASN A 45 -23.86 -21.12 30.61
C ASN A 45 -23.88 -22.64 30.38
N SER A 46 -24.32 -23.07 29.18
CA SER A 46 -24.42 -24.47 28.79
C SER A 46 -23.82 -24.68 27.39
N ASN A 47 -22.99 -25.71 27.27
CA ASN A 47 -22.44 -26.17 25.99
C ASN A 47 -23.29 -27.26 25.32
N GLU A 48 -24.46 -27.55 25.89
CA GLU A 48 -25.43 -28.46 25.29
C GLU A 48 -26.13 -27.82 24.08
N TRP A 49 -26.73 -28.64 23.23
CA TRP A 49 -27.47 -28.20 22.04
C TRP A 49 -28.98 -28.45 22.19
N TRP A 50 -29.60 -27.75 23.15
CA TRP A 50 -31.04 -27.83 23.40
C TRP A 50 -31.76 -26.52 23.06
N PRO A 51 -32.96 -26.57 22.46
CA PRO A 51 -33.75 -25.38 22.16
C PRO A 51 -34.35 -24.78 23.44
N ASP A 52 -34.79 -23.53 23.34
CA ASP A 52 -35.59 -22.86 24.35
C ASP A 52 -36.93 -23.60 24.55
N SER A 53 -37.33 -23.77 25.80
CA SER A 53 -38.59 -24.41 26.19
C SER A 53 -39.84 -23.62 25.79
N ASN A 54 -39.75 -22.28 25.76
CA ASN A 54 -40.84 -21.36 25.41
C ASN A 54 -40.31 -20.17 24.58
N PRO A 55 -40.01 -20.38 23.28
CA PRO A 55 -39.52 -19.30 22.43
C PRO A 55 -40.44 -18.06 22.43
N ASN A 56 -39.83 -16.88 22.45
CA ASN A 56 -40.42 -15.54 22.52
C ASN A 56 -40.91 -15.09 23.92
N ASP A 57 -40.56 -15.77 25.00
CA ASP A 57 -40.97 -15.35 26.36
C ASP A 57 -39.98 -14.36 27.01
N GLY A 58 -38.85 -14.08 26.36
CA GLY A 58 -37.81 -13.18 26.83
C GLY A 58 -36.86 -13.79 27.86
N LYS A 59 -36.91 -15.10 28.08
CA LYS A 59 -35.98 -15.86 28.93
C LYS A 59 -35.28 -16.90 28.07
N CYS A 60 -34.01 -17.15 28.38
CA CYS A 60 -33.25 -18.22 27.75
C CYS A 60 -33.23 -19.42 28.72
N GLN A 61 -34.08 -20.42 28.52
CA GLN A 61 -34.23 -21.56 29.44
C GLN A 61 -34.49 -22.88 28.70
N GLU A 62 -33.57 -23.84 28.88
CA GLU A 62 -33.76 -25.23 28.44
C GLU A 62 -34.96 -25.91 29.15
N VAL A 63 -35.52 -26.94 28.52
CA VAL A 63 -36.57 -27.78 29.10
C VAL A 63 -36.01 -28.53 30.32
N ASN A 64 -36.42 -28.15 31.54
CA ASN A 64 -36.11 -28.74 32.86
C ASN A 64 -34.85 -28.30 33.61
N ASN A 65 -34.05 -27.32 33.14
CA ASN A 65 -32.92 -26.82 33.92
C ASN A 65 -32.66 -25.34 33.61
N LYS A 66 -32.27 -24.55 34.63
CA LYS A 66 -32.10 -23.08 34.55
C LYS A 66 -30.94 -22.61 33.64
N ASN A 67 -30.48 -23.46 32.74
CA ASN A 67 -29.37 -23.21 31.85
C ASN A 67 -29.84 -22.63 30.52
N CYS A 68 -28.99 -21.83 29.92
CA CYS A 68 -29.20 -21.17 28.64
C CYS A 68 -28.14 -21.68 27.66
N THR A 69 -28.58 -22.35 26.59
CA THR A 69 -27.72 -22.73 25.47
C THR A 69 -27.60 -21.58 24.47
N PHE A 70 -26.62 -21.67 23.59
CA PHE A 70 -26.52 -20.73 22.48
C PHE A 70 -27.73 -20.81 21.53
N LEU A 71 -28.26 -22.02 21.29
CA LEU A 71 -29.45 -22.21 20.47
C LEU A 71 -30.67 -21.51 21.08
N ALA A 72 -30.91 -21.67 22.37
CA ALA A 72 -32.02 -21.03 23.08
C ALA A 72 -31.91 -19.50 23.05
N ALA A 73 -30.72 -18.94 23.31
CA ALA A 73 -30.48 -17.50 23.23
C ALA A 73 -30.75 -16.94 21.83
N MET A 74 -30.34 -17.67 20.79
CA MET A 74 -30.59 -17.30 19.40
C MET A 74 -32.07 -17.42 19.00
N GLN A 75 -32.81 -18.40 19.54
CA GLN A 75 -34.26 -18.50 19.34
C GLN A 75 -35.00 -17.31 19.94
N GLU A 76 -34.59 -16.86 21.12
CA GLU A 76 -35.12 -15.63 21.70
C GLU A 76 -34.77 -14.40 20.86
N ALA A 77 -33.53 -14.31 20.35
CA ALA A 77 -33.08 -13.20 19.52
C ALA A 77 -33.87 -13.09 18.20
N ALA A 78 -34.19 -14.23 17.58
CA ALA A 78 -34.88 -14.31 16.29
C ALA A 78 -36.31 -13.73 16.32
N THR A 79 -36.91 -13.62 17.50
CA THR A 79 -38.29 -13.12 17.67
C THR A 79 -38.36 -11.61 17.96
N LYS A 80 -37.21 -10.93 18.08
CA LYS A 80 -37.15 -9.51 18.46
C LYS A 80 -37.29 -8.55 17.26
N ASN A 81 -37.78 -7.35 17.51
CA ASN A 81 -38.20 -6.39 16.48
C ASN A 81 -37.08 -5.43 16.09
N VAL A 82 -37.31 -4.65 15.02
CA VAL A 82 -36.46 -3.51 14.65
C VAL A 82 -36.26 -2.59 15.86
N GLY A 83 -35.01 -2.31 16.19
CA GLY A 83 -34.61 -1.43 17.30
C GLY A 83 -34.41 -2.13 18.65
N ASP A 84 -34.88 -3.37 18.82
CA ASP A 84 -34.54 -4.16 20.02
C ASP A 84 -33.05 -4.53 20.02
N ILE A 85 -32.44 -4.58 21.21
CA ILE A 85 -31.04 -4.94 21.43
C ILE A 85 -31.00 -6.27 22.18
N VAL A 86 -30.25 -7.24 21.68
CA VAL A 86 -30.05 -8.54 22.32
C VAL A 86 -28.58 -8.74 22.61
N ASN A 87 -28.22 -8.82 23.89
CA ASN A 87 -26.87 -9.12 24.34
C ASN A 87 -26.78 -10.59 24.75
N ILE A 88 -25.89 -11.33 24.12
CA ILE A 88 -25.59 -12.73 24.42
C ILE A 88 -24.16 -12.79 24.96
N THR A 89 -23.97 -13.27 26.17
CA THR A 89 -22.64 -13.39 26.81
C THR A 89 -22.37 -14.84 27.14
N PHE A 90 -21.21 -15.36 26.73
CA PHE A 90 -20.81 -16.73 26.99
C PHE A 90 -20.06 -16.85 28.32
N ASP A 91 -20.20 -17.99 28.98
CA ASP A 91 -19.31 -18.38 30.07
C ASP A 91 -17.88 -18.61 29.53
N SER A 92 -16.89 -18.15 30.30
CA SER A 92 -15.52 -18.07 29.82
C SER A 92 -14.92 -19.44 29.51
N GLY A 93 -14.26 -19.57 28.35
CA GLY A 93 -13.40 -20.72 28.02
C GLY A 93 -14.13 -22.03 27.69
N LEU A 94 -15.46 -22.00 27.53
CA LEU A 94 -16.22 -23.16 27.09
C LEU A 94 -16.20 -23.32 25.56
N VAL A 95 -16.39 -24.56 25.11
CA VAL A 95 -16.60 -24.92 23.70
C VAL A 95 -18.06 -25.24 23.48
N TYR A 96 -18.70 -24.55 22.53
CA TYR A 96 -20.11 -24.60 22.18
C TYR A 96 -20.26 -25.27 20.80
N PRO A 97 -20.51 -26.58 20.73
CA PRO A 97 -20.67 -27.30 19.47
C PRO A 97 -21.98 -26.92 18.78
N ILE A 98 -21.91 -26.59 17.49
CA ILE A 98 -23.07 -26.41 16.62
C ILE A 98 -23.45 -27.76 16.03
N GLN A 99 -24.63 -28.27 16.41
CA GLN A 99 -25.15 -29.57 15.93
C GLN A 99 -26.34 -29.42 14.96
N GLY A 100 -26.76 -28.19 14.64
CA GLY A 100 -27.90 -27.91 13.79
C GLY A 100 -27.97 -26.45 13.34
N TYR A 101 -29.08 -26.07 12.70
CA TYR A 101 -29.29 -24.69 12.25
C TYR A 101 -29.63 -23.77 13.43
N LEU A 102 -28.96 -22.61 13.49
CA LEU A 102 -29.43 -21.49 14.31
C LEU A 102 -30.55 -20.74 13.57
N PRO A 103 -31.52 -20.18 14.32
CA PRO A 103 -32.60 -19.41 13.73
C PRO A 103 -32.07 -18.11 13.11
N GLU A 104 -32.72 -17.69 12.03
CA GLU A 104 -32.37 -16.47 11.30
C GLU A 104 -32.85 -15.22 12.05
N ILE A 105 -31.98 -14.22 12.18
CA ILE A 105 -32.31 -12.96 12.85
C ILE A 105 -32.90 -11.96 11.84
N PHE A 106 -34.11 -11.46 12.11
CA PHE A 106 -34.86 -10.66 11.15
C PHE A 106 -34.60 -9.15 11.18
N SER A 107 -34.40 -8.56 12.36
CA SER A 107 -34.33 -7.09 12.49
C SER A 107 -33.69 -6.52 13.75
N ALA A 108 -33.32 -7.35 14.72
CA ALA A 108 -32.75 -6.89 15.98
C ALA A 108 -31.26 -6.53 15.83
N THR A 109 -30.74 -5.73 16.77
CA THR A 109 -29.30 -5.62 16.99
C THR A 109 -28.87 -6.74 17.94
N VAL A 110 -27.93 -7.58 17.52
CA VAL A 110 -27.42 -8.69 18.33
C VAL A 110 -25.95 -8.44 18.66
N ASN A 111 -25.62 -8.43 19.95
CA ASN A 111 -24.25 -8.31 20.45
C ASN A 111 -23.86 -9.62 21.11
N ILE A 112 -22.82 -10.28 20.62
CA ILE A 112 -22.28 -11.53 21.17
C ILE A 112 -20.94 -11.24 21.81
N ASN A 113 -20.85 -11.40 23.13
CA ASN A 113 -19.59 -11.42 23.87
C ASN A 113 -19.21 -12.88 24.14
N GLY A 114 -18.21 -13.36 23.42
CA GLY A 114 -17.73 -14.73 23.52
C GLY A 114 -16.96 -15.03 24.81
N ASN A 115 -16.46 -14.01 25.53
CA ASN A 115 -15.68 -14.20 26.76
C ASN A 115 -14.55 -15.26 26.61
N ASN A 116 -13.87 -15.24 25.46
CA ASN A 116 -12.86 -16.22 25.02
C ASN A 116 -13.38 -17.67 24.86
N GLY A 117 -14.70 -17.83 24.71
CA GLY A 117 -15.33 -19.09 24.35
C GLY A 117 -15.07 -19.48 22.89
N THR A 118 -15.41 -20.72 22.55
CA THR A 118 -15.24 -21.26 21.20
C THR A 118 -16.56 -21.79 20.66
N ILE A 119 -16.97 -21.36 19.47
CA ILE A 119 -18.00 -22.02 18.67
C ILE A 119 -17.31 -23.02 17.76
N ASP A 120 -17.65 -24.30 17.91
CA ASP A 120 -17.15 -25.38 17.06
C ASP A 120 -18.25 -25.81 16.07
N VAL A 121 -17.99 -25.61 14.78
CA VAL A 121 -18.97 -25.81 13.70
C VAL A 121 -18.86 -27.20 13.07
N SER A 122 -17.96 -28.07 13.58
CA SER A 122 -17.69 -29.38 12.99
C SER A 122 -18.92 -30.30 12.86
N GLY A 123 -19.95 -30.09 13.67
CA GLY A 123 -21.20 -30.85 13.65
C GLY A 123 -22.24 -30.38 12.63
N HIS A 124 -21.96 -29.31 11.88
CA HIS A 124 -22.94 -28.67 10.99
C HIS A 124 -22.36 -28.29 9.62
N THR A 125 -23.19 -28.44 8.58
CA THR A 125 -22.77 -28.21 7.19
C THR A 125 -23.34 -26.91 6.59
N GLY A 126 -23.90 -26.02 7.41
CA GLY A 126 -24.57 -24.79 6.99
C GLY A 126 -23.95 -23.52 7.59
N TYR A 127 -24.57 -22.37 7.33
CA TYR A 127 -24.18 -21.10 7.93
C TYR A 127 -24.50 -21.12 9.43
N VAL A 128 -23.59 -20.62 10.27
CA VAL A 128 -23.82 -20.54 11.72
C VAL A 128 -24.70 -19.35 12.02
N LEU A 129 -24.35 -18.15 11.52
CA LEU A 129 -25.10 -16.93 11.77
C LEU A 129 -25.60 -16.35 10.45
N SER A 130 -26.94 -16.26 10.31
CA SER A 130 -27.62 -15.65 9.17
C SER A 130 -28.55 -14.54 9.64
N PHE A 131 -28.47 -13.40 8.98
CA PHE A 131 -29.26 -12.21 9.26
C PHE A 131 -30.03 -11.78 8.00
N ARG A 132 -31.17 -11.12 8.18
CA ARG A 132 -31.91 -10.42 7.12
C ARG A 132 -32.19 -8.96 7.50
N ARG A 133 -32.55 -8.16 6.48
CA ARG A 133 -32.94 -6.74 6.59
C ARG A 133 -31.85 -5.88 7.25
N GLU A 134 -32.18 -4.68 7.71
CA GLU A 134 -31.28 -3.70 8.36
C GLU A 134 -30.77 -4.15 9.76
N SER A 135 -30.54 -5.45 9.97
CA SER A 135 -30.03 -6.03 11.21
C SER A 135 -28.57 -5.64 11.45
N LYS A 136 -28.17 -5.57 12.73
CA LYS A 136 -26.79 -5.32 13.15
C LYS A 136 -26.27 -6.46 14.00
N LEU A 137 -25.03 -6.87 13.77
CA LEU A 137 -24.34 -7.87 14.56
C LEU A 137 -23.01 -7.32 15.08
N SER A 138 -22.75 -7.50 16.37
CA SER A 138 -21.43 -7.38 16.95
C SER A 138 -20.97 -8.71 17.53
N ILE A 139 -19.76 -9.16 17.20
CA ILE A 139 -19.10 -10.33 17.79
C ILE A 139 -17.81 -9.86 18.45
N ASP A 140 -17.62 -10.21 19.71
CA ASP A 140 -16.45 -9.85 20.51
C ASP A 140 -15.85 -11.08 21.21
N SER A 141 -14.52 -11.17 21.27
CA SER A 141 -13.79 -12.12 22.13
C SER A 141 -14.21 -13.59 21.97
N LEU A 142 -14.24 -14.09 20.73
CA LEU A 142 -14.72 -15.45 20.41
C LEU A 142 -13.77 -16.20 19.46
N THR A 143 -13.75 -17.52 19.52
CA THR A 143 -13.16 -18.37 18.47
C THR A 143 -14.27 -19.08 17.70
N ILE A 144 -14.25 -19.03 16.36
CA ILE A 144 -15.18 -19.74 15.47
C ILE A 144 -14.38 -20.66 14.55
N LYS A 145 -14.62 -21.97 14.63
CA LYS A 145 -13.77 -22.95 13.94
C LYS A 145 -14.49 -24.13 13.28
N ASN A 146 -13.77 -24.84 12.42
CA ASN A 146 -14.16 -26.10 11.78
C ASN A 146 -15.45 -26.03 10.94
N GLY A 147 -15.81 -24.84 10.44
CA GLY A 147 -16.94 -24.71 9.53
C GLY A 147 -16.63 -25.36 8.19
N VAL A 148 -17.50 -26.22 7.67
CA VAL A 148 -17.37 -26.82 6.32
C VAL A 148 -18.17 -26.08 5.24
N ARG A 149 -18.73 -24.93 5.62
CA ARG A 149 -19.23 -23.82 4.79
C ARG A 149 -18.93 -22.54 5.55
N ASN A 150 -18.88 -21.38 4.87
CA ASN A 150 -18.57 -20.11 5.51
C ASN A 150 -19.40 -19.88 6.79
N PRO A 151 -18.81 -19.92 8.00
CA PRO A 151 -19.55 -19.76 9.25
C PRO A 151 -20.45 -18.53 9.30
N LEU A 152 -20.03 -17.44 8.64
CA LEU A 152 -20.77 -16.18 8.59
C LEU A 152 -21.10 -15.79 7.15
N ALA A 153 -22.40 -15.56 6.87
CA ALA A 153 -22.88 -15.02 5.62
C ALA A 153 -23.59 -13.68 5.85
N ILE A 154 -23.07 -12.61 5.25
CA ILE A 154 -23.60 -11.25 5.42
C ILE A 154 -24.31 -10.86 4.12
N GLY A 155 -25.62 -10.65 4.21
CA GLY A 155 -26.44 -10.14 3.11
C GLY A 155 -26.33 -8.61 2.95
N GLU A 156 -26.94 -8.10 1.89
CA GLU A 156 -27.02 -6.66 1.65
C GLU A 156 -27.73 -5.92 2.79
N ASN A 157 -27.31 -4.69 3.09
CA ASN A 157 -27.85 -3.82 4.14
C ASN A 157 -27.70 -4.35 5.59
N ILE A 158 -26.87 -5.37 5.80
CA ILE A 158 -26.51 -5.86 7.14
C ILE A 158 -25.16 -5.27 7.53
N GLN A 159 -25.06 -4.76 8.76
CA GLN A 159 -23.82 -4.25 9.34
C GLN A 159 -23.29 -5.24 10.37
N VAL A 160 -22.05 -5.68 10.20
CA VAL A 160 -21.37 -6.59 11.13
C VAL A 160 -20.07 -5.98 11.62
N THR A 161 -19.88 -5.97 12.94
CA THR A 161 -18.60 -5.61 13.57
C THR A 161 -18.03 -6.83 14.29
N ILE A 162 -16.79 -7.18 14.00
CA ILE A 162 -16.04 -8.28 14.61
C ILE A 162 -14.85 -7.69 15.35
N ASN A 163 -14.72 -8.01 16.64
CA ASN A 163 -13.61 -7.56 17.47
C ASN A 163 -12.99 -8.72 18.26
N GLN A 164 -11.67 -8.73 18.41
CA GLN A 164 -10.94 -9.71 19.24
C GLN A 164 -11.34 -11.17 18.98
N THR A 165 -11.69 -11.49 17.74
CA THR A 165 -12.28 -12.79 17.38
C THR A 165 -11.32 -13.56 16.47
N THR A 166 -11.26 -14.88 16.63
CA THR A 166 -10.46 -15.77 15.79
C THR A 166 -11.36 -16.65 14.93
N PHE A 167 -11.16 -16.63 13.61
CA PHE A 167 -11.73 -17.61 12.69
C PHE A 167 -10.64 -18.58 12.27
N MET A 168 -10.79 -19.86 12.56
CA MET A 168 -9.78 -20.85 12.22
C MET A 168 -10.31 -22.16 11.66
N ASP A 169 -9.54 -22.79 10.77
CA ASP A 169 -9.86 -24.11 10.21
C ASP A 169 -11.25 -24.16 9.53
N ASN A 170 -11.72 -23.03 9.00
CA ASN A 170 -12.99 -22.98 8.27
C ASN A 170 -12.74 -23.16 6.78
N SER A 171 -13.52 -24.02 6.16
CA SER A 171 -13.37 -24.43 4.77
C SER A 171 -14.68 -24.26 3.99
N ASN A 172 -14.56 -23.83 2.73
CA ASN A 172 -15.67 -23.75 1.79
C ASN A 172 -15.20 -24.17 0.39
N LEU A 173 -15.05 -25.47 0.16
CA LEU A 173 -14.55 -26.07 -1.10
C LEU A 173 -15.68 -26.52 -2.06
N GLY A 174 -16.89 -25.97 -1.91
CA GLY A 174 -18.01 -26.26 -2.82
C GLY A 174 -17.79 -25.67 -4.22
N ILE A 175 -18.67 -25.99 -5.20
CA ILE A 175 -18.56 -25.57 -6.62
C ILE A 175 -18.52 -24.03 -6.82
N ALA A 176 -18.81 -23.23 -5.79
CA ALA A 176 -18.65 -21.77 -5.75
C ALA A 176 -18.16 -21.30 -4.37
N GLY A 177 -17.16 -22.00 -3.82
CA GLY A 177 -16.61 -21.82 -2.49
C GLY A 177 -16.05 -20.42 -2.21
N ASN A 178 -16.90 -19.51 -1.73
CA ASN A 178 -16.55 -18.10 -1.50
C ASN A 178 -16.44 -17.80 -0.01
N GLY A 179 -15.25 -17.44 0.44
CA GLY A 179 -14.96 -17.18 1.85
C GLY A 179 -14.88 -18.48 2.63
N GLY A 180 -13.72 -18.87 3.16
CA GLY A 180 -13.66 -20.00 4.08
C GLY A 180 -14.33 -19.67 5.40
N ALA A 181 -14.10 -18.46 5.91
CA ALA A 181 -14.70 -17.95 7.15
C ALA A 181 -15.95 -17.07 6.89
N ILE A 182 -15.84 -16.10 5.98
CA ILE A 182 -16.87 -15.06 5.82
C ILE A 182 -17.17 -14.78 4.35
N ARG A 183 -18.46 -14.72 4.01
CA ARG A 183 -18.94 -14.16 2.75
C ARG A 183 -19.71 -12.86 3.00
N ASN A 184 -19.17 -11.73 2.55
CA ASN A 184 -19.71 -10.40 2.79
C ASN A 184 -20.35 -9.76 1.54
N ASN A 185 -21.65 -9.46 1.59
CA ASN A 185 -22.34 -8.59 0.63
C ASN A 185 -22.88 -7.30 1.30
N GLY A 186 -22.63 -7.11 2.60
CA GLY A 186 -23.10 -5.97 3.39
C GLY A 186 -21.94 -5.06 3.81
N GLU A 187 -22.01 -4.55 5.03
CA GLU A 187 -20.94 -3.76 5.66
C GLU A 187 -20.26 -4.59 6.75
N LEU A 188 -18.97 -4.85 6.59
CA LEU A 188 -18.17 -5.64 7.51
C LEU A 188 -16.99 -4.84 8.04
N ILE A 189 -16.93 -4.69 9.37
CA ILE A 189 -15.83 -4.06 10.09
C ILE A 189 -15.15 -5.13 10.95
N ILE A 190 -13.84 -5.29 10.82
CA ILE A 190 -13.03 -6.27 11.54
C ILE A 190 -11.91 -5.55 12.28
N LEU A 191 -11.84 -5.77 13.58
CA LEU A 191 -10.91 -5.13 14.51
C LEU A 191 -10.17 -6.19 15.33
N ASN A 192 -8.85 -6.03 15.51
CA ASN A 192 -8.07 -6.79 16.50
C ASN A 192 -8.24 -8.32 16.42
N SER A 193 -8.48 -8.86 15.22
CA SER A 193 -8.95 -10.24 15.04
C SER A 193 -7.90 -11.10 14.33
N ALA A 194 -8.16 -12.41 14.23
CA ALA A 194 -7.30 -13.36 13.55
C ALA A 194 -8.08 -14.28 12.60
N PHE A 195 -7.49 -14.57 11.45
CA PHE A 195 -7.98 -15.55 10.47
C PHE A 195 -6.84 -16.52 10.17
N THR A 196 -6.98 -17.77 10.60
CA THR A 196 -5.92 -18.76 10.54
C THR A 196 -6.36 -20.04 9.85
N ASN A 197 -5.59 -20.52 8.87
CA ASN A 197 -5.86 -21.81 8.22
C ASN A 197 -7.30 -21.94 7.67
N ASN A 198 -7.84 -20.86 7.10
CA ASN A 198 -9.13 -20.93 6.42
C ASN A 198 -8.93 -21.18 4.92
N GLU A 199 -9.86 -21.92 4.33
CA GLU A 199 -9.73 -22.45 2.97
C GLU A 199 -11.00 -22.22 2.15
N ALA A 200 -10.86 -21.84 0.88
CA ALA A 200 -11.99 -21.69 -0.05
C ALA A 200 -11.54 -21.82 -1.51
N ASN A 201 -12.46 -21.71 -2.47
CA ASN A 201 -12.06 -21.51 -3.86
C ASN A 201 -11.63 -20.05 -4.10
N HIS A 202 -12.33 -19.09 -3.49
CA HIS A 202 -12.04 -17.67 -3.61
C HIS A 202 -12.12 -16.97 -2.27
N GLY A 203 -11.06 -16.28 -1.86
CA GLY A 203 -11.00 -15.63 -0.55
C GLY A 203 -10.88 -16.66 0.56
N GLY A 204 -9.69 -17.24 0.77
CA GLY A 204 -9.52 -18.36 1.70
C GLY A 204 -10.09 -18.08 3.09
N ALA A 205 -9.97 -16.84 3.57
CA ALA A 205 -10.71 -16.37 4.74
C ALA A 205 -12.00 -15.64 4.36
N ILE A 206 -11.91 -14.59 3.53
CA ILE A 206 -13.00 -13.64 3.28
C ILE A 206 -13.25 -13.47 1.79
N TYR A 207 -14.50 -13.63 1.39
CA TYR A 207 -15.00 -13.13 0.11
C TYR A 207 -15.84 -11.88 0.33
N ASN A 208 -15.52 -10.79 -0.35
CA ASN A 208 -16.17 -9.49 -0.24
C ASN A 208 -16.74 -9.00 -1.58
N SER A 209 -18.03 -8.70 -1.58
CA SER A 209 -18.74 -7.95 -2.63
C SER A 209 -19.44 -6.69 -2.08
N GLY A 210 -19.36 -6.45 -0.77
CA GLY A 210 -19.87 -5.26 -0.10
C GLY A 210 -18.76 -4.29 0.33
N SER A 211 -18.93 -3.66 1.49
CA SER A 211 -17.90 -2.82 2.13
C SER A 211 -17.14 -3.63 3.18
N LEU A 212 -15.81 -3.57 3.14
CA LEU A 212 -14.92 -4.23 4.09
C LEU A 212 -13.95 -3.23 4.71
N GLU A 213 -13.92 -3.16 6.04
CA GLU A 213 -12.90 -2.47 6.82
C GLU A 213 -12.17 -3.45 7.72
N VAL A 214 -10.83 -3.47 7.65
CA VAL A 214 -9.98 -4.38 8.42
C VAL A 214 -8.90 -3.58 9.12
N ILE A 215 -8.86 -3.66 10.45
CA ILE A 215 -7.92 -2.91 11.29
C ILE A 215 -7.26 -3.85 12.29
N ASN A 216 -5.94 -3.74 12.44
CA ASN A 216 -5.17 -4.49 13.45
C ASN A 216 -5.44 -6.00 13.45
N THR A 217 -5.59 -6.59 12.27
CA THR A 217 -6.03 -7.98 12.12
C THR A 217 -4.93 -8.80 11.45
N THR A 218 -4.83 -10.08 11.82
CA THR A 218 -3.84 -10.99 11.25
C THR A 218 -4.49 -12.08 10.42
N PHE A 219 -4.01 -12.30 9.19
CA PHE A 219 -4.39 -13.38 8.29
C PHE A 219 -3.18 -14.28 8.09
N THR A 220 -3.22 -15.50 8.61
CA THR A 220 -2.09 -16.45 8.54
C THR A 220 -2.53 -17.79 7.96
N ASP A 221 -1.73 -18.35 7.05
CA ASP A 221 -1.94 -19.68 6.48
C ASP A 221 -3.32 -19.87 5.81
N ASN A 222 -3.97 -18.81 5.32
CA ASN A 222 -5.23 -18.97 4.58
C ASN A 222 -4.95 -19.32 3.11
N SER A 223 -5.76 -20.21 2.55
CA SER A 223 -5.54 -20.75 1.21
C SER A 223 -6.78 -20.62 0.32
N ALA A 224 -6.56 -20.29 -0.96
CA ALA A 224 -7.60 -20.33 -1.98
C ALA A 224 -7.15 -21.09 -3.23
N ASP A 225 -7.95 -22.04 -3.71
CA ASP A 225 -7.65 -22.76 -4.96
C ASP A 225 -7.60 -21.82 -6.18
N GLY A 226 -8.41 -20.76 -6.16
CA GLY A 226 -8.45 -19.73 -7.19
C GLY A 226 -7.69 -18.47 -6.78
N ILE A 227 -8.40 -17.49 -6.21
CA ILE A 227 -7.88 -16.12 -6.04
C ILE A 227 -8.02 -15.64 -4.60
N GLY A 228 -7.10 -14.77 -4.19
CA GLY A 228 -7.11 -14.11 -2.88
C GLY A 228 -6.96 -15.10 -1.75
N GLY A 229 -5.73 -15.54 -1.45
CA GLY A 229 -5.49 -16.59 -0.46
C GLY A 229 -6.07 -16.28 0.92
N ALA A 230 -6.08 -15.01 1.33
CA ALA A 230 -6.82 -14.53 2.48
C ALA A 230 -8.13 -13.85 2.07
N ILE A 231 -8.06 -12.82 1.24
CA ILE A 231 -9.20 -11.95 0.91
C ILE A 231 -9.38 -11.85 -0.60
N THR A 232 -10.59 -12.08 -1.06
CA THR A 232 -11.03 -11.68 -2.40
C THR A 232 -12.06 -10.58 -2.27
N SER A 233 -11.88 -9.47 -2.99
CA SER A 233 -12.82 -8.36 -3.03
C SER A 233 -13.18 -8.00 -4.48
N ILE A 234 -14.34 -8.47 -4.95
CA ILE A 234 -14.85 -8.28 -6.32
C ILE A 234 -16.15 -7.50 -6.23
N ASP A 235 -16.28 -6.41 -6.98
CA ASP A 235 -17.41 -5.45 -6.88
C ASP A 235 -17.55 -4.76 -5.52
N GLY A 236 -16.87 -5.23 -4.47
CA GLY A 236 -16.81 -4.59 -3.16
C GLY A 236 -15.67 -3.59 -3.03
N SER A 237 -15.76 -2.73 -2.02
CA SER A 237 -14.66 -1.86 -1.59
C SER A 237 -13.96 -2.42 -0.35
N ALA A 238 -12.68 -2.10 -0.18
CA ALA A 238 -11.90 -2.57 0.95
C ALA A 238 -10.96 -1.48 1.51
N THR A 239 -10.98 -1.28 2.82
CA THR A 239 -9.99 -0.49 3.56
C THR A 239 -9.28 -1.39 4.55
N ILE A 240 -7.96 -1.51 4.42
CA ILE A 240 -7.13 -2.37 5.25
C ILE A 240 -6.05 -1.51 5.90
N ASN A 241 -5.99 -1.53 7.22
CA ASN A 241 -5.06 -0.73 8.00
C ASN A 241 -4.36 -1.56 9.07
N ASN A 242 -3.05 -1.34 9.25
CA ASN A 242 -2.27 -1.90 10.35
C ASN A 242 -2.45 -3.42 10.51
N SER A 243 -2.53 -4.16 9.40
CA SER A 243 -2.88 -5.59 9.41
C SER A 243 -1.75 -6.44 8.83
N THR A 244 -1.68 -7.71 9.24
CA THR A 244 -0.61 -8.62 8.82
C THR A 244 -1.18 -9.77 7.99
N PHE A 245 -0.59 -10.03 6.83
CA PHE A 245 -0.89 -11.14 5.93
C PHE A 245 0.36 -11.99 5.78
N LYS A 246 0.34 -13.20 6.34
CA LYS A 246 1.48 -14.09 6.37
C LYS A 246 1.16 -15.47 5.82
N PHE A 247 2.02 -16.02 4.97
CA PHE A 247 1.89 -17.39 4.47
C PHE A 247 0.55 -17.72 3.79
N ASN A 248 -0.16 -16.71 3.27
CA ASN A 248 -1.40 -16.97 2.54
C ASN A 248 -1.07 -17.42 1.11
N GLN A 249 -1.90 -18.31 0.56
CA GLN A 249 -1.65 -18.94 -0.72
C GLN A 249 -2.86 -18.85 -1.65
N ALA A 250 -2.62 -18.58 -2.94
CA ALA A 250 -3.64 -18.65 -3.98
C ALA A 250 -3.17 -19.46 -5.20
N GLY A 251 -4.10 -20.10 -5.91
CA GLY A 251 -3.77 -20.84 -7.14
C GLY A 251 -3.62 -19.98 -8.39
N GLU A 252 -4.22 -18.79 -8.47
CA GLU A 252 -4.27 -17.99 -9.70
C GLU A 252 -3.83 -16.52 -9.51
N LEU A 253 -4.41 -15.78 -8.56
CA LEU A 253 -4.15 -14.34 -8.41
C LEU A 253 -4.19 -13.89 -6.94
N GLY A 254 -3.22 -13.08 -6.53
CA GLY A 254 -3.23 -12.44 -5.21
C GLY A 254 -3.01 -13.44 -4.09
N GLY A 255 -1.75 -13.78 -3.79
CA GLY A 255 -1.43 -14.78 -2.77
C GLY A 255 -2.03 -14.46 -1.39
N ALA A 256 -2.18 -13.18 -1.06
CA ALA A 256 -2.98 -12.73 0.08
C ALA A 256 -4.30 -12.10 -0.36
N ILE A 257 -4.25 -11.11 -1.24
CA ILE A 257 -5.40 -10.27 -1.60
C ILE A 257 -5.59 -10.23 -3.11
N ASN A 258 -6.81 -10.53 -3.54
CA ASN A 258 -7.28 -10.23 -4.88
C ASN A 258 -8.35 -9.13 -4.83
N HIS A 259 -8.24 -8.13 -5.69
CA HIS A 259 -9.20 -7.03 -5.75
C HIS A 259 -9.53 -6.58 -7.17
N SER A 260 -10.79 -6.21 -7.42
CA SER A 260 -11.22 -5.63 -8.70
C SER A 260 -12.35 -4.60 -8.60
N ARG A 261 -12.38 -3.72 -9.61
CA ARG A 261 -13.38 -2.66 -9.89
C ARG A 261 -13.40 -1.49 -8.92
N ASN A 262 -13.90 -1.72 -7.71
CA ASN A 262 -14.15 -0.67 -6.73
C ASN A 262 -12.87 -0.22 -6.00
N LYS A 263 -12.94 0.68 -5.01
CA LYS A 263 -11.72 1.19 -4.37
C LYS A 263 -11.15 0.20 -3.34
N ILE A 264 -9.84 -0.02 -3.39
CA ILE A 264 -9.05 -0.57 -2.29
C ILE A 264 -8.07 0.47 -1.74
N LYS A 265 -7.99 0.57 -0.42
CA LYS A 265 -6.99 1.36 0.31
C LYS A 265 -6.29 0.47 1.32
N ILE A 266 -4.97 0.36 1.20
CA ILE A 266 -4.14 -0.41 2.14
C ILE A 266 -3.14 0.53 2.77
N SER A 267 -2.99 0.46 4.09
CA SER A 267 -2.03 1.29 4.80
C SER A 267 -1.43 0.59 6.00
N GLN A 268 -0.13 0.80 6.23
CA GLN A 268 0.56 0.28 7.42
C GLN A 268 0.51 -1.23 7.62
N SER A 269 0.31 -1.98 6.55
CA SER A 269 0.14 -3.42 6.63
C SER A 269 1.46 -4.14 6.29
N ILE A 270 1.55 -5.39 6.74
CA ILE A 270 2.67 -6.27 6.45
C ILE A 270 2.17 -7.44 5.60
N PHE A 271 2.84 -7.70 4.49
CA PHE A 271 2.63 -8.85 3.62
C PHE A 271 3.91 -9.66 3.57
N GLU A 272 3.95 -10.81 4.25
CA GLU A 272 5.15 -11.63 4.37
C GLU A 272 4.93 -13.06 3.90
N ASN A 273 5.80 -13.58 3.04
CA ASN A 273 5.78 -14.97 2.57
C ASN A 273 4.44 -15.42 1.95
N ASN A 274 3.68 -14.52 1.33
CA ASN A 274 2.48 -14.93 0.60
C ASN A 274 2.86 -15.44 -0.79
N THR A 275 2.15 -16.44 -1.29
CA THR A 275 2.53 -17.17 -2.51
C THR A 275 1.36 -17.33 -3.48
N VAL A 276 1.65 -17.29 -4.78
CA VAL A 276 0.65 -17.57 -5.83
C VAL A 276 1.27 -18.32 -7.01
N ILE A 277 0.53 -19.30 -7.54
CA ILE A 277 0.84 -19.96 -8.82
C ILE A 277 0.27 -19.11 -9.98
N GLY A 278 0.67 -17.84 -10.02
CA GLY A 278 0.16 -16.88 -10.98
C GLY A 278 0.72 -15.48 -10.74
N ASP A 279 -0.16 -14.49 -10.63
CA ASP A 279 0.24 -13.07 -10.53
C ASP A 279 -0.12 -12.43 -9.18
N GLY A 280 0.76 -11.56 -8.68
CA GLY A 280 0.55 -10.81 -7.44
C GLY A 280 0.80 -11.67 -6.21
N GLY A 281 2.06 -11.92 -5.85
CA GLY A 281 2.39 -12.83 -4.75
C GLY A 281 1.81 -12.40 -3.40
N ALA A 282 1.64 -11.10 -3.17
CA ALA A 282 0.78 -10.59 -2.10
C ALA A 282 -0.55 -10.09 -2.63
N ILE A 283 -0.53 -9.13 -3.55
CA ILE A 283 -1.73 -8.39 -3.97
C ILE A 283 -1.85 -8.43 -5.49
N SER A 284 -3.04 -8.79 -5.97
CA SER A 284 -3.46 -8.58 -7.36
C SER A 284 -4.58 -7.55 -7.41
N ILE A 285 -4.42 -6.55 -8.28
CA ILE A 285 -5.43 -5.51 -8.55
C ILE A 285 -5.69 -5.45 -10.05
N PHE A 286 -6.92 -5.70 -10.49
CA PHE A 286 -7.26 -5.65 -11.91
C PHE A 286 -8.59 -4.95 -12.16
N LEU A 287 -8.69 -4.30 -13.33
CA LEU A 287 -9.90 -3.62 -13.84
C LEU A 287 -10.42 -2.54 -12.89
N LYS A 288 -10.09 -1.29 -13.14
CA LYS A 288 -10.63 -0.14 -12.41
C LYS A 288 -11.98 0.32 -12.98
N GLU A 289 -12.94 0.64 -12.11
CA GLU A 289 -14.09 1.46 -12.51
C GLU A 289 -13.67 2.93 -12.67
N SER A 290 -14.21 3.61 -13.68
CA SER A 290 -13.88 5.01 -13.99
C SER A 290 -13.99 5.90 -12.74
N GLY A 291 -12.94 6.68 -12.45
CA GLY A 291 -12.90 7.59 -11.29
C GLY A 291 -12.36 7.01 -9.98
N GLN A 292 -12.10 5.70 -9.87
CA GLN A 292 -11.60 5.09 -8.62
C GLN A 292 -10.07 4.96 -8.57
N THR A 293 -9.38 5.61 -7.65
CA THR A 293 -7.92 5.39 -7.49
C THR A 293 -7.63 4.50 -6.28
N HIS A 294 -6.98 3.36 -6.51
CA HIS A 294 -6.51 2.50 -5.44
C HIS A 294 -5.25 3.07 -4.83
N SER A 295 -4.98 2.76 -3.56
CA SER A 295 -3.77 3.25 -2.88
C SER A 295 -3.19 2.22 -1.94
N VAL A 296 -1.86 2.13 -1.92
CA VAL A 296 -1.10 1.34 -0.95
C VAL A 296 -0.02 2.24 -0.35
N GLY A 297 -0.08 2.42 0.97
CA GLY A 297 0.79 3.36 1.67
C GLY A 297 1.47 2.77 2.90
N SER A 298 2.70 3.19 3.19
CA SER A 298 3.37 2.92 4.48
C SER A 298 3.44 1.43 4.86
N SER A 299 3.42 0.52 3.88
CA SER A 299 3.29 -0.92 4.08
C SER A 299 4.59 -1.66 3.76
N THR A 300 4.76 -2.87 4.27
CA THR A 300 5.94 -3.71 4.02
C THR A 300 5.55 -4.99 3.30
N PHE A 301 6.24 -5.29 2.20
CA PHE A 301 6.12 -6.50 1.39
C PHE A 301 7.44 -7.26 1.43
N LYS A 302 7.44 -8.42 2.07
CA LYS A 302 8.65 -9.21 2.31
C LYS A 302 8.49 -10.64 1.82
N HIS A 303 9.41 -11.10 0.97
CA HIS A 303 9.49 -12.50 0.52
C HIS A 303 8.19 -13.04 -0.08
N ASN A 304 7.38 -12.20 -0.71
CA ASN A 304 6.22 -12.66 -1.44
C ASN A 304 6.66 -13.21 -2.80
N LEU A 305 5.99 -14.26 -3.25
CA LEU A 305 6.38 -15.05 -4.41
C LEU A 305 5.21 -15.19 -5.39
N ALA A 306 5.43 -14.83 -6.65
CA ALA A 306 4.55 -15.12 -7.77
C ALA A 306 5.29 -15.95 -8.81
N THR A 307 4.68 -16.98 -9.38
CA THR A 307 5.35 -17.73 -10.46
C THR A 307 5.45 -16.91 -11.76
N ASN A 308 4.54 -15.95 -11.97
CA ASN A 308 4.45 -15.19 -13.23
C ASN A 308 4.83 -13.70 -13.05
N ARG A 309 3.97 -12.86 -12.48
CA ARG A 309 4.20 -11.40 -12.46
C ARG A 309 3.94 -10.78 -11.10
N GLY A 310 4.76 -9.80 -10.72
CA GLY A 310 4.55 -8.97 -9.54
C GLY A 310 4.68 -9.78 -8.24
N GLY A 311 5.90 -10.02 -7.78
CA GLY A 311 6.13 -10.89 -6.61
C GLY A 311 5.46 -10.34 -5.35
N ALA A 312 5.35 -9.03 -5.21
CA ALA A 312 4.51 -8.38 -4.22
C ALA A 312 3.16 -7.94 -4.83
N ILE A 313 3.19 -7.04 -5.81
CA ILE A 313 2.00 -6.40 -6.36
C ILE A 313 1.93 -6.62 -7.87
N TYR A 314 0.80 -7.14 -8.32
CA TYR A 314 0.43 -7.16 -9.74
C TYR A 314 -0.72 -6.19 -9.99
N THR A 315 -0.61 -5.41 -11.08
CA THR A 315 -1.71 -4.55 -11.53
C THR A 315 -1.97 -4.64 -13.04
N TYR A 316 -3.25 -4.58 -13.41
CA TYR A 316 -3.68 -4.60 -14.81
C TYR A 316 -4.94 -3.76 -15.07
N GLN A 317 -4.89 -2.87 -16.06
CA GLN A 317 -5.98 -1.96 -16.43
C GLN A 317 -6.58 -1.20 -15.23
N SER A 318 -5.73 -0.70 -14.34
CA SER A 318 -6.08 0.01 -13.12
C SER A 318 -5.15 1.20 -12.83
N THR A 319 -5.46 2.05 -11.86
CA THR A 319 -4.54 3.09 -11.37
C THR A 319 -4.21 2.82 -9.92
N LEU A 320 -2.94 2.99 -9.55
CA LEU A 320 -2.47 2.72 -8.20
C LEU A 320 -1.52 3.83 -7.77
N ASP A 321 -1.86 4.47 -6.66
CA ASP A 321 -0.93 5.36 -5.97
C ASP A 321 -0.19 4.59 -4.88
N LEU A 322 1.14 4.66 -4.93
CA LEU A 322 2.04 4.05 -3.98
C LEU A 322 2.76 5.16 -3.21
N SER A 323 2.80 5.02 -1.88
CA SER A 323 3.66 5.89 -1.08
C SER A 323 4.30 5.21 0.13
N TYR A 324 5.58 5.44 0.36
CA TYR A 324 6.27 5.00 1.58
C TYR A 324 6.24 3.49 1.84
N ASN A 325 6.18 2.64 0.81
CA ASN A 325 6.23 1.20 1.00
C ASN A 325 7.65 0.65 0.90
N LYS A 326 7.86 -0.49 1.57
CA LYS A 326 9.11 -1.25 1.52
C LYS A 326 8.87 -2.61 0.86
N TYR A 327 9.64 -2.92 -0.16
CA TYR A 327 9.62 -4.19 -0.88
C TYR A 327 10.97 -4.89 -0.71
N GLN A 328 11.00 -5.99 0.04
CA GLN A 328 12.22 -6.71 0.36
C GLN A 328 12.16 -8.17 -0.06
N GLY A 329 13.07 -8.61 -0.92
CA GLY A 329 13.22 -10.04 -1.23
C GLY A 329 12.02 -10.67 -1.94
N ASN A 330 11.18 -9.89 -2.61
CA ASN A 330 10.04 -10.43 -3.36
C ASN A 330 10.51 -10.98 -4.71
N THR A 331 9.86 -12.04 -5.19
CA THR A 331 10.30 -12.78 -6.38
C THR A 331 9.16 -13.04 -7.36
N ALA A 332 9.42 -12.84 -8.66
CA ALA A 332 8.51 -13.23 -9.75
C ALA A 332 9.24 -13.59 -11.04
N SER A 333 8.53 -14.06 -12.07
CA SER A 333 9.15 -14.16 -13.40
C SER A 333 9.38 -12.76 -13.99
N ASN A 334 8.39 -11.85 -13.91
CA ASN A 334 8.57 -10.43 -14.27
C ASN A 334 8.11 -9.49 -13.15
N GLY A 335 8.85 -8.42 -12.90
CA GLY A 335 8.55 -7.46 -11.84
C GLY A 335 8.70 -8.11 -10.46
N GLY A 336 9.94 -8.29 -9.99
CA GLY A 336 10.22 -9.08 -8.78
C GLY A 336 9.45 -8.58 -7.56
N ALA A 337 9.26 -7.26 -7.43
CA ALA A 337 8.28 -6.69 -6.52
C ALA A 337 6.98 -6.32 -7.23
N ILE A 338 7.04 -5.48 -8.28
CA ILE A 338 5.85 -4.88 -8.88
C ILE A 338 5.82 -5.16 -10.38
N TYR A 339 4.67 -5.61 -10.85
CA TYR A 339 4.32 -5.60 -12.27
C TYR A 339 3.19 -4.61 -12.51
N PHE A 340 3.40 -3.68 -13.44
CA PHE A 340 2.48 -2.58 -13.68
C PHE A 340 2.16 -2.39 -15.16
N ASN A 341 0.90 -2.67 -15.53
CA ASN A 341 0.43 -2.58 -16.91
C ASN A 341 -0.89 -1.84 -17.03
N ASN A 342 -0.81 -0.50 -17.16
CA ASN A 342 -1.97 0.37 -17.01
C ASN A 342 -1.92 1.61 -17.90
N ASN A 343 -3.07 1.96 -18.50
CA ASN A 343 -3.23 3.17 -19.31
C ASN A 343 -3.74 4.40 -18.52
N GLY A 344 -3.72 4.37 -17.19
CA GLY A 344 -4.12 5.49 -16.33
C GLY A 344 -2.93 6.16 -15.65
N GLU A 345 -3.10 7.40 -15.18
CA GLU A 345 -2.08 8.11 -14.40
C GLU A 345 -1.90 7.45 -13.03
N SER A 346 -0.65 7.26 -12.60
CA SER A 346 -0.31 6.65 -11.32
C SER A 346 0.98 7.25 -10.77
N SER A 347 1.06 7.33 -9.44
CA SER A 347 2.19 7.96 -8.75
C SER A 347 2.83 7.02 -7.74
N PHE A 348 4.15 6.87 -7.81
CA PHE A 348 4.95 6.08 -6.85
C PHE A 348 5.91 7.04 -6.16
N SER A 349 5.86 7.11 -4.82
CA SER A 349 6.64 8.12 -4.09
C SER A 349 7.22 7.58 -2.80
N ASN A 350 8.52 7.84 -2.56
CA ASN A 350 9.19 7.38 -1.34
C ASN A 350 9.18 5.85 -1.18
N GLU A 351 9.29 5.11 -2.28
CA GLU A 351 9.32 3.65 -2.25
C GLU A 351 10.75 3.14 -1.98
N THR A 352 10.87 2.01 -1.31
CA THR A 352 12.15 1.32 -1.09
C THR A 352 12.09 -0.10 -1.62
N PHE A 353 12.95 -0.43 -2.58
CA PHE A 353 13.06 -1.75 -3.19
C PHE A 353 14.43 -2.34 -2.89
N THR A 354 14.47 -3.39 -2.07
CA THR A 354 15.71 -4.04 -1.65
C THR A 354 15.71 -5.52 -2.02
N GLN A 355 16.70 -5.96 -2.78
CA GLN A 355 16.92 -7.39 -3.06
C GLN A 355 15.71 -8.12 -3.66
N ASN A 356 14.89 -7.43 -4.45
CA ASN A 356 13.82 -8.09 -5.20
C ASN A 356 14.40 -8.73 -6.47
N SER A 357 13.86 -9.86 -6.88
CA SER A 357 14.41 -10.67 -7.97
C SER A 357 13.36 -11.00 -9.01
N SER A 358 13.69 -10.88 -10.28
CA SER A 358 12.89 -11.43 -11.36
C SER A 358 13.68 -12.36 -12.28
N ALA A 359 13.00 -13.35 -12.85
CA ALA A 359 13.64 -14.30 -13.77
C ALA A 359 13.93 -13.67 -15.15
N THR A 360 13.17 -12.65 -15.55
CA THR A 360 13.28 -12.03 -16.87
C THR A 360 13.44 -10.50 -16.78
N GLN A 361 12.40 -9.76 -16.41
CA GLN A 361 12.41 -8.29 -16.54
C GLN A 361 12.05 -7.58 -15.24
N GLY A 362 12.81 -6.54 -14.91
CA GLY A 362 12.51 -5.65 -13.78
C GLY A 362 12.67 -6.35 -12.44
N GLY A 363 13.86 -6.29 -11.84
CA GLY A 363 14.11 -7.00 -10.57
C GLY A 363 13.27 -6.41 -9.44
N ALA A 364 13.10 -5.08 -9.41
CA ALA A 364 12.10 -4.43 -8.58
C ALA A 364 10.78 -4.25 -9.34
N ILE A 365 10.78 -3.47 -10.43
CA ILE A 365 9.55 -3.08 -11.13
C ILE A 365 9.64 -3.42 -12.61
N PHE A 366 8.57 -3.98 -13.16
CA PHE A 366 8.36 -4.03 -14.60
C PHE A 366 7.16 -3.16 -15.01
N LEU A 367 7.41 -2.16 -15.85
CA LEU A 367 6.43 -1.25 -16.42
C LEU A 367 6.15 -1.63 -17.87
N LEU A 368 4.91 -1.97 -18.19
CA LEU A 368 4.47 -2.33 -19.54
C LEU A 368 3.27 -1.48 -20.00
N ASN A 369 3.31 -0.93 -21.22
CA ASN A 369 2.18 -0.24 -21.85
C ASN A 369 1.57 0.92 -21.03
N ASN A 370 2.40 1.70 -20.32
CA ASN A 370 1.91 2.82 -19.51
C ASN A 370 1.92 4.13 -20.30
N TRP A 371 0.86 4.38 -21.06
CA TRP A 371 0.87 5.41 -22.10
C TRP A 371 0.61 6.83 -21.59
N VAL A 372 -0.15 6.98 -20.50
CA VAL A 372 -0.45 8.29 -19.91
C VAL A 372 0.74 8.83 -19.11
N GLY A 373 1.45 7.94 -18.42
CA GLY A 373 2.64 8.26 -17.66
C GLY A 373 2.60 7.70 -16.24
N ILE A 374 3.78 7.41 -15.70
CA ILE A 374 3.98 7.11 -14.27
C ILE A 374 4.93 8.15 -13.71
N ASN A 375 4.53 8.79 -12.62
CA ASN A 375 5.38 9.69 -11.86
C ASN A 375 6.02 8.89 -10.72
N LEU A 376 7.32 8.63 -10.80
CA LEU A 376 8.10 7.93 -9.78
C LEU A 376 9.05 8.93 -9.11
N SER A 377 9.00 9.05 -7.80
CA SER A 377 9.85 10.03 -7.11
C SER A 377 10.41 9.54 -5.78
N LYS A 378 11.57 10.09 -5.40
CA LYS A 378 12.15 9.92 -4.05
C LYS A 378 12.34 8.46 -3.64
N SER A 379 12.58 7.57 -4.60
CA SER A 379 12.58 6.13 -4.35
C SER A 379 13.99 5.55 -4.42
N ASP A 380 14.26 4.50 -3.64
CA ASP A 380 15.54 3.81 -3.55
C ASP A 380 15.42 2.38 -4.10
N PHE A 381 16.24 2.05 -5.09
CA PHE A 381 16.35 0.73 -5.70
C PHE A 381 17.74 0.17 -5.38
N ASN A 382 17.80 -0.76 -4.44
CA ASN A 382 19.04 -1.30 -3.91
C ASN A 382 19.14 -2.82 -4.08
N GLY A 383 20.15 -3.29 -4.83
CA GLY A 383 20.49 -4.71 -4.88
C GLY A 383 19.45 -5.60 -5.56
N ASN A 384 18.62 -5.06 -6.46
CA ASN A 384 17.60 -5.84 -7.16
C ASN A 384 18.20 -6.57 -8.38
N LEU A 385 17.64 -7.72 -8.74
CA LEU A 385 18.23 -8.67 -9.71
C LEU A 385 17.23 -9.05 -10.81
N ALA A 386 17.64 -9.00 -12.08
CA ALA A 386 16.83 -9.49 -13.21
C ALA A 386 17.67 -9.92 -14.41
N GLN A 387 17.08 -10.57 -15.42
CA GLN A 387 17.78 -10.79 -16.68
C GLN A 387 17.98 -9.46 -17.42
N SER A 388 16.97 -8.57 -17.42
CA SER A 388 17.03 -7.19 -17.91
C SER A 388 16.42 -6.21 -16.91
N GLY A 389 17.10 -5.09 -16.68
CA GLY A 389 16.62 -4.05 -15.77
C GLY A 389 16.63 -4.52 -14.31
N GLY A 390 17.81 -4.66 -13.71
CA GLY A 390 17.95 -5.17 -12.34
C GLY A 390 17.11 -4.37 -11.35
N GLY A 391 17.09 -3.04 -11.47
CA GLY A 391 16.12 -2.17 -10.80
C GLY A 391 14.76 -2.17 -11.51
N ILE A 392 14.68 -1.51 -12.66
CA ILE A 392 13.42 -1.33 -13.41
C ILE A 392 13.59 -1.76 -14.87
N SER A 393 12.57 -2.44 -15.40
CA SER A 393 12.36 -2.57 -16.85
C SER A 393 11.21 -1.67 -17.31
N ILE A 394 11.43 -0.88 -18.35
CA ILE A 394 10.46 0.04 -18.95
C ILE A 394 10.19 -0.40 -20.38
N LYS A 395 8.97 -0.85 -20.65
CA LYS A 395 8.53 -1.28 -21.98
C LYS A 395 7.29 -0.55 -22.45
N ASP A 396 7.37 0.06 -23.62
CA ASP A 396 6.30 0.85 -24.25
C ASP A 396 5.55 1.79 -23.28
N SER A 397 6.32 2.43 -22.38
CA SER A 397 5.80 3.19 -21.25
C SER A 397 6.42 4.59 -21.20
N LYS A 398 5.59 5.59 -20.83
CA LYS A 398 6.05 6.92 -20.44
C LYS A 398 6.29 6.94 -18.94
N VAL A 399 7.46 7.41 -18.51
CA VAL A 399 7.84 7.45 -17.09
C VAL A 399 8.62 8.71 -16.79
N ASP A 400 8.25 9.38 -15.71
CA ASP A 400 8.94 10.53 -15.14
C ASP A 400 9.52 10.11 -13.78
N ILE A 401 10.85 9.93 -13.71
CA ILE A 401 11.59 9.56 -12.50
C ILE A 401 12.31 10.80 -11.96
N ASP A 402 12.06 11.15 -10.72
CA ASP A 402 12.69 12.31 -10.06
C ASP A 402 13.29 11.96 -8.69
N SER A 403 14.44 12.56 -8.37
CA SER A 403 15.05 12.51 -7.03
C SER A 403 15.22 11.08 -6.49
N SER A 404 15.57 10.12 -7.35
CA SER A 404 15.60 8.68 -7.01
C SER A 404 17.02 8.11 -7.12
N VAL A 405 17.25 6.94 -6.52
CA VAL A 405 18.56 6.28 -6.48
C VAL A 405 18.44 4.83 -6.95
N PHE A 406 19.33 4.44 -7.87
CA PHE A 406 19.51 3.08 -8.34
C PHE A 406 20.91 2.63 -8.00
N ARG A 407 21.04 1.73 -7.02
CA ARG A 407 22.33 1.26 -6.52
C ARG A 407 22.44 -0.25 -6.45
N GLY A 408 23.60 -0.77 -6.84
CA GLY A 408 23.93 -2.19 -6.68
C GLY A 408 22.98 -3.15 -7.39
N ASN A 409 22.15 -2.68 -8.33
CA ASN A 409 21.22 -3.54 -9.04
C ASN A 409 21.96 -4.28 -10.15
N GLU A 410 21.55 -5.52 -10.39
CA GLU A 410 22.27 -6.45 -11.27
C GLU A 410 21.36 -6.97 -12.39
N SER A 411 21.89 -6.94 -13.62
CA SER A 411 21.34 -7.64 -14.77
C SER A 411 22.21 -8.87 -15.08
N PHE A 412 21.65 -10.06 -14.92
CA PHE A 412 22.39 -11.31 -15.15
C PHE A 412 22.28 -11.83 -16.60
N GLY A 413 21.46 -11.21 -17.44
CA GLY A 413 21.27 -11.60 -18.83
C GLY A 413 22.57 -11.56 -19.63
N THR A 414 22.83 -12.60 -20.42
CA THR A 414 24.10 -12.76 -21.14
C THR A 414 23.98 -12.51 -22.65
N GLU A 415 22.77 -12.47 -23.20
CA GLU A 415 22.57 -12.17 -24.62
C GLU A 415 22.63 -10.64 -24.85
N ASN A 416 22.99 -10.25 -26.07
CA ASN A 416 23.15 -8.84 -26.45
C ASN A 416 21.84 -8.03 -26.41
N THR A 417 20.69 -8.68 -26.25
CA THR A 417 19.35 -8.07 -26.12
C THR A 417 18.95 -7.80 -24.66
N HIS A 418 19.78 -8.24 -23.70
CA HIS A 418 19.56 -8.03 -22.27
C HIS A 418 20.59 -7.04 -21.72
N GLY A 419 20.35 -6.47 -20.54
CA GLY A 419 21.26 -5.53 -19.89
C GLY A 419 20.56 -4.48 -19.03
N GLY A 420 21.27 -3.41 -18.67
CA GLY A 420 20.70 -2.32 -17.86
C GLY A 420 20.64 -2.67 -16.39
N GLY A 421 21.79 -2.90 -15.73
CA GLY A 421 21.87 -3.32 -14.33
C GLY A 421 20.96 -2.50 -13.41
N GLY A 422 20.97 -1.17 -13.60
CA GLY A 422 19.98 -0.28 -12.99
C GLY A 422 18.64 -0.32 -13.73
N VAL A 423 18.62 0.12 -14.99
CA VAL A 423 17.37 0.28 -15.78
C VAL A 423 17.52 -0.22 -17.21
N PHE A 424 16.53 -0.97 -17.67
CA PHE A 424 16.36 -1.37 -19.06
C PHE A 424 15.18 -0.63 -19.70
N ILE A 425 15.36 -0.10 -20.91
CA ILE A 425 14.35 0.69 -21.63
C ILE A 425 14.19 0.18 -23.05
N GLU A 426 12.98 -0.28 -23.37
CA GLU A 426 12.57 -0.77 -24.69
C GLU A 426 11.25 -0.09 -25.10
N ASN A 427 11.36 1.05 -25.80
CA ASN A 427 10.20 1.81 -26.26
C ASN A 427 10.14 1.83 -27.79
N ASN A 428 8.98 1.52 -28.35
CA ASN A 428 8.76 1.44 -29.80
C ASN A 428 8.10 2.70 -30.39
N SER A 429 8.01 3.78 -29.60
CA SER A 429 7.51 5.08 -30.06
C SER A 429 8.17 6.23 -29.31
N SER A 430 8.48 7.32 -30.02
CA SER A 430 9.01 8.56 -29.45
C SER A 430 8.04 9.29 -28.51
N ALA A 431 6.74 8.93 -28.53
CA ALA A 431 5.76 9.40 -27.55
C ALA A 431 5.94 8.74 -26.17
N ARG A 432 6.71 7.65 -26.07
CA ARG A 432 7.01 6.92 -24.83
C ARG A 432 8.37 7.38 -24.31
N GLN A 433 8.33 8.44 -23.51
CA GLN A 433 9.54 9.08 -22.99
C GLN A 433 9.88 8.53 -21.61
N ALA A 434 11.17 8.32 -21.35
CA ALA A 434 11.69 8.05 -20.01
C ALA A 434 12.53 9.25 -19.57
N ASN A 435 12.04 9.99 -18.59
CA ASN A 435 12.67 11.19 -18.07
C ASN A 435 13.27 10.88 -16.71
N PHE A 436 14.56 11.15 -16.53
CA PHE A 436 15.26 10.99 -15.28
C PHE A 436 15.78 12.36 -14.85
N ASN A 437 15.31 12.81 -13.69
CA ASN A 437 15.61 14.11 -13.13
C ASN A 437 16.21 13.91 -11.74
N ASN A 438 17.29 14.62 -11.41
CA ASN A 438 17.88 14.58 -10.06
C ASN A 438 18.15 13.14 -9.56
N THR A 439 18.52 12.22 -10.44
CA THR A 439 18.57 10.77 -10.15
C THR A 439 20.00 10.24 -10.21
N THR A 440 20.38 9.36 -9.27
CA THR A 440 21.68 8.68 -9.28
C THR A 440 21.56 7.23 -9.74
N PHE A 441 22.48 6.80 -10.60
CA PHE A 441 22.77 5.41 -10.93
C PHE A 441 24.19 5.08 -10.51
N SER A 442 24.35 4.31 -9.44
CA SER A 442 25.67 3.95 -8.91
C SER A 442 25.87 2.47 -8.67
N ALA A 443 27.08 1.96 -8.93
CA ALA A 443 27.45 0.58 -8.60
C ALA A 443 26.50 -0.50 -9.17
N ASN A 444 25.73 -0.21 -10.21
CA ASN A 444 24.90 -1.20 -10.87
C ASN A 444 25.74 -2.02 -11.85
N SER A 445 25.41 -3.28 -12.04
CA SER A 445 26.18 -4.18 -12.89
C SER A 445 25.32 -4.92 -13.92
N ALA A 446 25.89 -5.18 -15.09
CA ALA A 446 25.27 -5.99 -16.12
C ALA A 446 26.29 -7.00 -16.67
N ASN A 447 25.86 -8.25 -16.84
CA ASN A 447 26.63 -9.28 -17.53
C ASN A 447 26.82 -8.95 -19.01
N SER A 448 25.89 -8.21 -19.63
CA SER A 448 25.96 -7.73 -21.01
C SER A 448 26.17 -6.20 -21.04
N HIS A 449 25.24 -5.44 -21.59
CA HIS A 449 25.36 -4.01 -21.89
C HIS A 449 24.76 -3.12 -20.80
N GLY A 450 25.28 -1.89 -20.68
CA GLY A 450 24.65 -0.84 -19.88
C GLY A 450 24.62 -1.17 -18.39
N GLY A 451 25.75 -1.03 -17.68
CA GLY A 451 25.79 -1.30 -16.25
C GLY A 451 24.75 -0.47 -15.48
N GLY A 452 24.65 0.82 -15.79
CA GLY A 452 23.61 1.70 -15.27
C GLY A 452 22.31 1.60 -16.07
N LEU A 453 22.35 1.98 -17.35
CA LEU A 453 21.17 1.96 -18.22
C LEU A 453 21.43 1.26 -19.57
N TYR A 454 20.45 0.51 -20.06
CA TYR A 454 20.46 -0.01 -21.43
C TYR A 454 19.19 0.42 -22.17
N ILE A 455 19.36 1.06 -23.33
CA ILE A 455 18.32 1.74 -24.09
C ILE A 455 18.29 1.20 -25.52
N ILE A 456 17.14 0.70 -25.95
CA ILE A 456 16.94 0.15 -27.31
C ILE A 456 15.67 0.71 -27.98
N ASN A 457 15.61 0.54 -29.31
CA ASN A 457 14.51 0.91 -30.22
C ASN A 457 14.33 2.42 -30.47
N THR A 458 13.12 2.99 -30.42
CA THR A 458 12.79 4.31 -31.03
C THR A 458 12.37 5.38 -30.00
N GLY A 459 12.61 5.13 -28.72
CA GLY A 459 12.23 6.00 -27.60
C GLY A 459 13.11 7.25 -27.39
N VAL A 460 12.60 8.19 -26.58
CA VAL A 460 13.36 9.37 -26.10
C VAL A 460 13.68 9.19 -24.62
N VAL A 461 14.95 9.34 -24.26
CA VAL A 461 15.44 9.34 -22.88
C VAL A 461 16.02 10.70 -22.55
N ASN A 462 15.57 11.33 -21.47
CA ASN A 462 16.08 12.62 -21.01
C ASN A 462 16.76 12.44 -19.64
N LEU A 463 18.04 12.82 -19.55
CA LEU A 463 18.84 12.79 -18.33
C LEU A 463 19.15 14.24 -17.92
N ASN A 464 18.46 14.72 -16.89
CA ASN A 464 18.60 16.10 -16.40
C ASN A 464 19.06 16.07 -14.95
N ASN A 465 20.20 16.69 -14.64
CA ASN A 465 20.76 16.65 -13.30
C ASN A 465 20.93 15.20 -12.81
N VAL A 466 21.55 14.33 -13.61
CA VAL A 466 21.73 12.90 -13.29
C VAL A 466 23.20 12.62 -12.97
N THR A 467 23.46 11.68 -12.06
CA THR A 467 24.80 11.15 -11.80
C THR A 467 24.84 9.65 -12.15
N ILE A 468 25.66 9.26 -13.12
CA ILE A 468 25.88 7.87 -13.53
C ILE A 468 27.35 7.55 -13.26
N THR A 469 27.63 6.73 -12.25
CA THR A 469 29.00 6.48 -11.81
C THR A 469 29.20 5.08 -11.25
N GLN A 470 30.42 4.54 -11.33
CA GLN A 470 30.78 3.23 -10.77
C GLN A 470 29.94 2.05 -11.27
N ASN A 471 29.23 2.20 -12.39
CA ASN A 471 28.47 1.10 -12.98
C ASN A 471 29.38 0.22 -13.85
N ILE A 472 29.07 -1.07 -13.92
CA ILE A 472 29.90 -2.08 -14.58
C ILE A 472 29.09 -2.81 -15.67
N ALA A 473 29.60 -2.81 -16.91
CA ALA A 473 29.12 -3.68 -17.98
C ALA A 473 30.13 -4.81 -18.25
N ASN A 474 29.67 -5.92 -18.85
CA ASN A 474 30.44 -7.13 -19.14
C ASN A 474 30.99 -7.83 -17.88
N GLN A 475 30.20 -7.95 -16.80
CA GLN A 475 30.65 -8.57 -15.56
C GLN A 475 31.07 -10.05 -15.72
N ASN A 476 30.53 -10.75 -16.72
CA ASN A 476 30.88 -12.15 -17.00
C ASN A 476 32.10 -12.33 -17.93
N GLU A 477 32.76 -11.22 -18.33
CA GLU A 477 33.98 -11.18 -19.13
C GLU A 477 33.88 -11.87 -20.52
N ASN A 478 32.68 -11.98 -21.10
CA ASN A 478 32.44 -12.73 -22.34
C ASN A 478 32.66 -11.93 -23.65
N ASN A 479 33.16 -10.69 -23.55
CA ASN A 479 33.43 -9.74 -24.64
C ASN A 479 32.22 -9.08 -25.32
N THR A 480 31.00 -9.20 -24.79
CA THR A 480 29.85 -8.53 -25.43
C THR A 480 29.47 -7.22 -24.77
N GLY A 481 29.74 -7.03 -23.48
CA GLY A 481 29.23 -5.87 -22.75
C GLY A 481 29.89 -4.52 -23.11
N MET A 482 29.05 -3.50 -23.30
CA MET A 482 29.44 -2.13 -23.68
C MET A 482 28.74 -1.10 -22.81
N GLY A 483 29.35 0.06 -22.61
CA GLY A 483 28.75 1.21 -21.94
C GLY A 483 28.54 0.98 -20.45
N GLY A 484 29.61 1.06 -19.66
CA GLY A 484 29.54 0.85 -18.20
C GLY A 484 28.45 1.69 -17.54
N GLY A 485 28.38 2.98 -17.88
CA GLY A 485 27.31 3.87 -17.42
C GLY A 485 26.01 3.63 -18.17
N PHE A 486 25.98 3.86 -19.47
CA PHE A 486 24.83 3.47 -20.30
C PHE A 486 25.20 3.01 -21.71
N MET A 487 24.33 2.21 -22.32
CA MET A 487 24.44 1.75 -23.70
C MET A 487 23.18 2.15 -24.48
N VAL A 488 23.40 2.70 -25.69
CA VAL A 488 22.33 3.01 -26.65
C VAL A 488 22.51 2.15 -27.89
N ASP A 489 21.47 1.39 -28.24
CA ASP A 489 21.40 0.72 -29.53
C ASP A 489 20.85 1.69 -30.59
N ASN A 490 21.73 2.12 -31.50
CA ASN A 490 21.40 3.12 -32.52
C ASN A 490 20.55 2.56 -33.69
N THR A 491 20.18 1.29 -33.69
CA THR A 491 19.43 0.66 -34.80
C THR A 491 17.99 1.17 -34.95
N GLY A 492 17.44 1.89 -33.97
CA GLY A 492 16.05 2.39 -33.97
C GLY A 492 15.87 3.92 -33.91
N GLY A 493 16.93 4.72 -34.01
CA GLY A 493 16.79 6.19 -33.91
C GLY A 493 16.48 6.70 -32.49
N VAL A 494 16.96 5.99 -31.46
CA VAL A 494 16.94 6.43 -30.05
C VAL A 494 17.50 7.85 -29.93
N ILE A 495 16.85 8.69 -29.12
CA ILE A 495 17.37 10.00 -28.73
C ILE A 495 17.65 9.99 -27.22
N VAL A 496 18.91 10.13 -26.84
CA VAL A 496 19.31 10.36 -25.45
C VAL A 496 19.75 11.82 -25.29
N ASN A 497 18.97 12.62 -24.57
CA ASN A 497 19.34 14.00 -24.23
C ASN A 497 19.99 14.04 -22.85
N VAL A 498 21.09 14.77 -22.73
CA VAL A 498 21.83 14.88 -21.47
C VAL A 498 22.09 16.35 -21.13
N GLN A 499 21.67 16.76 -19.94
CA GLN A 499 21.87 18.12 -19.44
C GLN A 499 22.33 18.12 -17.98
N ASN A 500 23.27 19.00 -17.68
CA ASN A 500 23.72 19.26 -16.31
C ASN A 500 24.05 17.97 -15.51
N SER A 501 24.61 16.97 -16.17
CA SER A 501 24.76 15.60 -15.63
C SER A 501 26.20 15.13 -15.58
N ILE A 502 26.50 14.20 -14.67
CA ILE A 502 27.80 13.53 -14.53
C ILE A 502 27.68 12.09 -15.03
N ILE A 503 28.54 11.70 -15.97
CA ILE A 503 28.65 10.34 -16.49
C ILE A 503 30.14 10.01 -16.50
N ALA A 504 30.63 9.42 -15.42
CA ALA A 504 32.06 9.23 -15.18
C ALA A 504 32.35 8.10 -14.19
N GLN A 505 33.57 7.55 -14.24
CA GLN A 505 34.03 6.45 -13.39
C GLN A 505 33.23 5.14 -13.58
N ASN A 506 32.60 4.93 -14.74
CA ASN A 506 31.98 3.65 -15.05
C ASN A 506 32.97 2.76 -15.83
N THR A 507 32.71 1.45 -15.86
CA THR A 507 33.63 0.48 -16.46
C THR A 507 32.89 -0.49 -17.38
N SER A 508 33.43 -0.73 -18.57
CA SER A 508 33.14 -1.92 -19.36
C SER A 508 34.35 -2.86 -19.22
N HIS A 509 34.19 -4.03 -18.59
CA HIS A 509 35.30 -4.98 -18.46
C HIS A 509 35.64 -5.60 -19.83
N ALA A 510 36.93 -5.81 -20.11
CA ALA A 510 37.42 -6.64 -21.21
C ALA A 510 38.39 -7.68 -20.62
N PRO A 511 38.47 -8.90 -21.17
CA PRO A 511 39.24 -9.99 -20.58
C PRO A 511 40.75 -9.74 -20.63
N SER A 512 41.43 -10.44 -19.73
CA SER A 512 42.89 -10.61 -19.74
C SER A 512 43.25 -11.90 -20.51
N PRO A 513 44.30 -11.91 -21.37
CA PRO A 513 45.20 -10.80 -21.68
C PRO A 513 44.64 -9.92 -22.83
N PRO A 514 44.92 -8.60 -22.83
CA PRO A 514 44.21 -7.65 -23.69
C PRO A 514 44.67 -7.74 -25.14
N PRO A 515 43.77 -7.95 -26.12
CA PRO A 515 44.10 -7.67 -27.51
C PRO A 515 43.95 -6.15 -27.74
N ILE A 516 45.08 -5.44 -27.70
CA ILE A 516 45.29 -4.12 -28.33
C ILE A 516 44.56 -2.92 -27.66
N ILE A 517 45.31 -1.82 -27.52
CA ILE A 517 45.15 -0.69 -26.56
C ILE A 517 43.98 0.30 -26.86
N PHE A 518 42.89 -0.04 -27.57
CA PHE A 518 41.98 1.02 -28.10
C PHE A 518 40.44 0.80 -28.05
N LEU A 519 39.88 -0.12 -27.27
CA LEU A 519 38.43 -0.42 -27.31
C LEU A 519 37.68 -0.33 -25.97
N TYR A 520 37.94 0.70 -25.17
CA TYR A 520 37.28 0.83 -23.87
C TYR A 520 36.08 1.81 -23.90
N HIS A 521 34.87 1.29 -23.66
CA HIS A 521 33.63 2.05 -23.57
C HIS A 521 33.23 2.27 -22.10
N HIS A 522 34.13 2.91 -21.36
CA HIS A 522 34.05 3.04 -19.90
C HIS A 522 32.73 3.69 -19.44
N ASP A 523 32.39 4.88 -19.96
CA ASP A 523 31.25 5.65 -19.45
C ASP A 523 29.96 5.48 -20.26
N TRP A 524 30.01 5.49 -21.58
CA TRP A 524 28.83 5.22 -22.41
C TRP A 524 29.18 4.67 -23.80
N TYR A 525 28.19 4.04 -24.43
CA TYR A 525 28.24 3.61 -25.82
C TYR A 525 27.06 4.18 -26.61
N GLY A 526 27.30 4.56 -27.87
CA GLY A 526 26.30 5.12 -28.77
C GLY A 526 26.28 6.66 -28.77
N THR A 527 25.20 7.23 -29.32
CA THR A 527 25.08 8.69 -29.50
C THR A 527 24.30 9.32 -28.35
N LEU A 528 24.86 10.37 -27.75
CA LEU A 528 24.13 11.27 -26.86
C LEU A 528 24.03 12.68 -27.45
N THR A 529 22.94 13.37 -27.15
CA THR A 529 22.71 14.77 -27.50
C THR A 529 22.87 15.63 -26.25
N SER A 530 23.96 16.38 -26.18
CA SER A 530 24.20 17.32 -25.08
C SER A 530 23.32 18.55 -25.19
N LYS A 531 22.69 18.92 -24.07
CA LYS A 531 22.03 20.22 -23.85
C LYS A 531 22.89 21.16 -22.97
N GLY A 532 24.16 20.82 -22.80
CA GLY A 532 25.18 21.60 -22.10
C GLY A 532 25.35 21.23 -20.62
N TYR A 533 26.45 21.72 -20.06
CA TYR A 533 26.83 21.66 -18.66
C TYR A 533 27.07 20.24 -18.11
N ASN A 534 27.57 19.31 -18.92
CA ASN A 534 27.80 17.92 -18.51
C ASN A 534 29.27 17.65 -18.13
N ILE A 535 29.51 16.69 -17.23
CA ILE A 535 30.82 16.05 -17.04
C ILE A 535 30.74 14.65 -17.63
N LEU A 536 31.46 14.43 -18.72
CA LEU A 536 31.58 13.16 -19.43
C LEU A 536 33.01 12.65 -19.22
N GLY A 537 33.17 11.67 -18.33
CA GLY A 537 34.46 11.23 -17.79
C GLY A 537 35.42 10.71 -18.85
N SER A 538 34.96 9.79 -19.69
CA SER A 538 35.77 9.13 -20.71
C SER A 538 34.95 8.81 -21.95
N LYS A 539 35.15 9.60 -23.00
CA LYS A 539 34.62 9.31 -24.33
C LYS A 539 35.37 8.13 -24.95
N GLY A 540 34.69 6.99 -25.05
CA GLY A 540 35.19 5.78 -25.70
C GLY A 540 35.12 5.81 -27.23
N TYR A 541 35.52 4.71 -27.86
CA TYR A 541 35.29 4.48 -29.29
C TYR A 541 33.77 4.44 -29.56
N ASN A 542 33.26 4.86 -30.73
CA ASN A 542 31.81 4.90 -31.05
C ASN A 542 30.88 5.66 -30.08
N SER A 543 31.42 6.33 -29.07
CA SER A 543 30.70 7.23 -28.18
C SER A 543 30.61 8.60 -28.86
N LEU A 544 29.46 8.97 -29.41
CA LEU A 544 29.26 10.25 -30.11
C LEU A 544 28.55 11.27 -29.22
N ILE A 545 28.98 12.52 -29.31
CA ILE A 545 28.31 13.67 -28.68
C ILE A 545 27.84 14.59 -29.80
N THR A 546 26.55 14.92 -29.80
CA THR A 546 25.94 15.94 -30.65
C THR A 546 25.32 17.03 -29.78
N GLY A 547 24.80 18.10 -30.39
CA GLY A 547 24.16 19.19 -29.67
C GLY A 547 25.14 20.26 -29.16
N SER A 548 24.84 20.85 -28.00
CA SER A 548 25.61 21.97 -27.45
C SER A 548 26.88 21.50 -26.75
N ASP A 549 27.98 22.22 -26.96
CA ASP A 549 29.26 22.09 -26.25
C ASP A 549 29.35 22.99 -24.99
N THR A 550 28.35 23.85 -24.78
CA THR A 550 28.35 24.88 -23.75
C THR A 550 28.49 24.27 -22.36
N GLY A 551 29.57 24.63 -21.64
CA GLY A 551 29.80 24.21 -20.27
C GLY A 551 30.12 22.72 -20.07
N ASN A 552 30.33 21.96 -21.14
CA ASN A 552 30.69 20.55 -21.03
C ASN A 552 32.17 20.35 -20.68
N PHE A 553 32.43 19.37 -19.83
CA PHE A 553 33.73 18.78 -19.57
C PHE A 553 33.75 17.38 -20.18
N VAL A 554 34.64 17.12 -21.15
CA VAL A 554 34.71 15.82 -21.84
C VAL A 554 36.12 15.27 -21.77
N GLY A 555 36.30 14.18 -21.05
CA GLY A 555 37.55 13.43 -21.01
C GLY A 555 37.64 12.40 -22.12
N THR A 556 38.81 11.78 -22.23
CA THR A 556 39.10 10.74 -23.22
C THR A 556 39.58 9.48 -22.50
N VAL A 557 39.57 8.33 -23.18
CA VAL A 557 40.08 7.07 -22.61
C VAL A 557 41.50 7.20 -22.03
N ASN A 558 42.38 7.97 -22.69
CA ASN A 558 43.77 8.16 -22.23
C ASN A 558 43.92 9.27 -21.17
N ARG A 559 42.91 10.14 -21.04
CA ARG A 559 42.89 11.28 -20.12
C ARG A 559 41.47 11.43 -19.58
N PRO A 560 41.01 10.50 -18.74
CA PRO A 560 39.67 10.57 -18.19
C PRO A 560 39.57 11.77 -17.24
N ILE A 561 38.39 12.36 -17.16
CA ILE A 561 38.06 13.38 -16.18
C ILE A 561 37.54 12.66 -14.93
N ASP A 562 38.23 12.85 -13.82
CA ASP A 562 37.72 12.47 -12.52
C ASP A 562 36.79 13.59 -12.00
N PRO A 563 35.48 13.33 -11.81
CA PRO A 563 34.57 14.28 -11.20
C PRO A 563 34.87 14.54 -9.71
N LEU A 564 35.81 13.82 -9.08
CA LEU A 564 36.11 13.90 -7.65
C LEU A 564 34.86 13.67 -6.79
N LEU A 565 34.16 12.57 -7.09
CA LEU A 565 32.99 12.15 -6.31
C LEU A 565 33.45 11.45 -5.02
N SER A 566 32.95 11.90 -3.88
CA SER A 566 33.04 11.18 -2.61
C SER A 566 31.89 10.20 -2.48
N THR A 567 32.08 9.13 -1.71
CA THR A 567 31.02 8.17 -1.30
C THR A 567 30.63 8.34 0.17
N ILE A 568 31.15 9.36 0.88
CA ILE A 568 31.06 9.45 2.34
C ILE A 568 30.09 10.56 2.77
N LEU A 569 28.85 10.20 3.09
CA LEU A 569 28.05 10.88 4.12
C LEU A 569 27.22 9.86 4.94
N ALA A 570 27.91 9.00 5.69
CA ALA A 570 27.27 8.18 6.73
C ALA A 570 28.26 7.71 7.81
N TYR A 571 29.11 8.60 8.31
CA TYR A 571 29.63 8.51 9.66
C TYR A 571 29.43 9.92 10.20
N GLU A 572 28.35 10.20 10.93
CA GLU A 572 28.53 10.30 12.39
C GLU A 572 27.26 10.18 13.27
N TYR A 573 26.06 9.84 12.75
CA TYR A 573 24.85 9.92 13.62
C TYR A 573 23.86 8.74 13.66
N PHE A 574 23.88 7.73 12.76
CA PHE A 574 22.78 6.73 12.72
C PHE A 574 23.11 5.26 12.42
N GLY A 575 24.37 4.81 12.45
CA GLY A 575 24.69 3.37 12.58
C GLY A 575 24.40 2.42 11.41
N GLU A 576 23.94 2.90 10.25
CA GLU A 576 23.90 2.15 8.99
C GLU A 576 24.53 3.01 7.88
N ILE A 577 25.16 2.39 6.87
CA ILE A 577 25.64 3.10 5.68
C ILE A 577 24.40 3.53 4.88
N LEU A 578 23.88 4.72 5.19
CA LEU A 578 22.60 5.20 4.67
C LEU A 578 22.68 5.62 3.19
N THR A 579 23.86 5.92 2.64
CA THR A 579 24.05 6.24 1.21
C THR A 579 25.46 5.91 0.71
N TYR A 580 25.56 5.44 -0.54
CA TYR A 580 26.74 5.66 -1.39
C TYR A 580 26.52 6.96 -2.16
N ALA A 581 26.30 8.06 -1.42
CA ALA A 581 25.95 9.30 -2.09
C ALA A 581 27.15 9.86 -2.81
N HIS A 582 27.04 9.95 -4.13
CA HIS A 582 28.07 10.47 -5.00
C HIS A 582 27.93 11.98 -5.09
N PHE A 583 28.66 12.68 -4.24
CA PHE A 583 28.70 14.14 -4.25
C PHE A 583 30.07 14.67 -4.65
N PRO A 584 30.11 15.81 -5.34
CA PRO A 584 31.37 16.42 -5.71
C PRO A 584 32.08 16.96 -4.47
N GLN A 585 33.35 16.59 -4.32
CA GLN A 585 34.22 17.11 -3.27
C GLN A 585 34.58 18.59 -3.53
N ASN A 586 35.11 19.26 -2.52
CA ASN A 586 35.73 20.58 -2.69
C ASN A 586 36.77 20.50 -3.82
N GLN A 587 36.73 21.43 -4.78
CA GLN A 587 37.54 21.48 -6.02
C GLN A 587 37.06 20.62 -7.19
N SER A 588 36.00 19.82 -7.02
CA SER A 588 35.39 19.09 -8.13
C SER A 588 35.00 20.03 -9.28
N LEU A 589 35.11 19.52 -10.51
CA LEU A 589 34.63 20.22 -11.71
C LEU A 589 33.11 20.43 -11.71
N ALA A 590 32.37 19.66 -10.92
CA ALA A 590 30.92 19.77 -10.84
C ALA A 590 30.45 20.98 -10.04
N VAL A 591 31.24 21.44 -9.07
CA VAL A 591 30.84 22.50 -8.13
C VAL A 591 30.74 23.85 -8.83
N ASN A 592 29.57 24.47 -8.80
CA ASN A 592 29.25 25.80 -9.36
C ASN A 592 29.59 25.96 -10.85
N ARG A 593 29.58 24.86 -11.62
CA ARG A 593 29.86 24.88 -13.08
C ARG A 593 28.69 24.39 -13.93
N GLY A 594 27.57 24.06 -13.31
CA GLY A 594 26.34 23.65 -13.94
C GLY A 594 25.55 24.78 -14.58
N ASN A 595 24.39 24.40 -15.12
CA ASN A 595 23.51 25.28 -15.88
C ASN A 595 22.97 26.43 -14.99
N PRO A 596 23.21 27.71 -15.33
CA PRO A 596 22.73 28.86 -14.55
C PRO A 596 21.19 28.95 -14.39
N ALA A 597 20.43 28.26 -15.24
CA ALA A 597 18.97 28.19 -15.18
C ALA A 597 18.42 26.83 -14.69
N GLY A 598 19.28 25.84 -14.41
CA GLY A 598 18.92 24.40 -14.43
C GLY A 598 18.76 23.67 -13.09
N CYS A 599 19.02 24.28 -11.94
CA CYS A 599 18.80 23.64 -10.63
C CYS A 599 17.34 23.73 -10.23
N ARG A 600 16.45 23.07 -10.97
CA ARG A 600 15.04 23.05 -10.64
C ARG A 600 14.55 21.62 -10.51
N ASP A 601 13.58 21.41 -9.63
CA ASP A 601 12.84 20.14 -9.58
C ASP A 601 11.88 20.03 -10.77
N SER A 602 11.16 18.91 -10.84
CA SER A 602 10.13 18.64 -11.86
C SER A 602 8.98 19.66 -11.84
N PHE A 603 8.81 20.43 -10.76
CA PHE A 603 7.84 21.53 -10.64
C PHE A 603 8.43 22.90 -10.95
N ASN A 604 9.65 22.94 -11.50
CA ASN A 604 10.39 24.15 -11.85
C ASN A 604 10.76 25.03 -10.63
N ILE A 605 10.83 24.45 -9.42
CA ILE A 605 11.23 25.13 -8.19
C ILE A 605 12.75 25.05 -8.03
N SER A 606 13.40 26.17 -7.71
CA SER A 606 14.86 26.21 -7.52
C SER A 606 15.32 25.36 -6.35
N LEU A 607 16.24 24.43 -6.60
CA LEU A 607 16.83 23.55 -5.62
C LEU A 607 17.96 24.31 -4.89
N GLN A 608 17.73 24.65 -3.62
CA GLN A 608 18.60 25.57 -2.86
C GLN A 608 19.87 24.95 -2.28
N TYR A 609 19.87 23.64 -2.01
CA TYR A 609 20.97 22.93 -1.35
C TYR A 609 21.41 21.74 -2.21
N ASP A 610 22.71 21.45 -2.20
CA ASP A 610 23.25 20.30 -2.93
C ASP A 610 23.05 18.98 -2.15
N GLN A 611 23.56 17.87 -2.68
CA GLN A 611 23.41 16.53 -2.12
C GLN A 611 24.12 16.29 -0.77
N ARG A 612 24.80 17.29 -0.20
CA ARG A 612 25.47 17.20 1.12
C ARG A 612 24.55 17.47 2.32
N GLY A 613 23.27 17.79 2.09
CA GLY A 613 22.30 18.04 3.17
C GLY A 613 22.34 19.47 3.74
N ARG A 614 21.31 19.85 4.51
CA ARG A 614 21.06 21.26 4.89
C ARG A 614 22.12 21.84 5.83
N VAL A 615 22.45 23.10 5.52
CA VAL A 615 23.38 24.06 6.16
C VAL A 615 24.84 23.89 5.74
N GLY A 616 25.31 24.82 4.89
CA GLY A 616 26.74 25.00 4.57
C GLY A 616 27.09 24.93 3.07
N TRP A 617 26.26 24.28 2.25
CA TRP A 617 26.61 23.98 0.85
C TRP A 617 25.49 24.36 -0.13
N PRO A 618 25.47 25.62 -0.62
CA PRO A 618 24.50 26.07 -1.61
C PRO A 618 24.69 25.32 -2.93
N ARG A 619 23.62 24.73 -3.48
CA ARG A 619 23.64 24.17 -4.85
C ARG A 619 23.80 25.24 -5.91
N VAL A 620 23.34 26.45 -5.57
CA VAL A 620 23.47 27.63 -6.39
C VAL A 620 24.34 28.63 -5.66
N LEU A 621 25.57 28.81 -6.15
CA LEU A 621 26.45 29.90 -5.74
C LEU A 621 26.79 30.73 -6.97
N GLU A 622 26.83 32.06 -6.83
CA GLU A 622 27.16 32.98 -7.93
C GLU A 622 26.29 32.77 -9.20
N SER A 623 25.01 32.43 -9.03
CA SER A 623 24.07 32.13 -10.13
C SER A 623 24.44 30.89 -10.96
N ARG A 624 25.27 29.98 -10.43
CA ARG A 624 25.65 28.72 -11.08
C ARG A 624 25.27 27.53 -10.23
N CYS A 625 24.76 26.51 -10.90
CA CYS A 625 24.39 25.24 -10.33
C CYS A 625 25.56 24.30 -10.15
N ASP A 626 25.41 23.29 -9.29
CA ASP A 626 26.24 22.09 -9.39
C ASP A 626 25.78 21.18 -10.53
N ILE A 627 26.74 20.49 -11.17
CA ILE A 627 26.49 19.44 -12.16
C ILE A 627 26.16 18.13 -11.42
N GLY A 628 25.20 17.37 -11.92
CA GLY A 628 24.83 16.04 -11.39
C GLY A 628 23.57 16.05 -10.54
N ALA A 629 23.26 14.88 -9.99
CA ALA A 629 22.05 14.61 -9.21
C ALA A 629 22.06 15.20 -7.81
N ILE A 630 20.86 15.37 -7.25
CA ILE A 630 20.70 15.46 -5.81
C ILE A 630 20.37 14.07 -5.29
N GLU A 631 21.21 13.53 -4.43
CA GLU A 631 20.84 12.40 -3.60
C GLU A 631 20.14 12.93 -2.38
N THR A 632 18.85 13.23 -2.52
CA THR A 632 18.03 13.49 -1.34
C THR A 632 17.78 12.14 -0.66
N THR A 633 18.62 11.73 0.30
CA THR A 633 18.12 10.93 1.43
C THR A 633 17.41 11.77 2.46
N TYR A 634 16.99 12.96 2.06
CA TYR A 634 15.87 13.63 2.67
C TYR A 634 14.70 12.65 2.66
N LYS A 635 14.49 11.94 3.78
CA LYS A 635 13.16 11.59 4.25
C LYS A 635 12.57 12.94 4.62
N PRO A 636 11.85 13.62 3.70
CA PRO A 636 11.61 15.06 3.80
C PRO A 636 10.78 15.45 5.02
N PHE A 637 10.14 14.42 5.53
CA PHE A 637 9.01 14.44 6.38
C PHE A 637 9.23 13.29 7.35
N PRO A 638 9.39 13.57 8.65
CA PRO A 638 9.29 12.55 9.66
C PRO A 638 8.08 11.66 9.39
N ALA A 639 8.29 10.36 9.42
CA ALA A 639 7.20 9.41 9.39
C ALA A 639 6.71 9.19 10.82
N LEU A 640 5.40 9.06 10.98
CA LEU A 640 4.81 8.72 12.26
C LEU A 640 5.17 7.26 12.60
N MET A 641 6.10 7.10 13.54
CA MET A 641 6.60 5.79 13.96
C MET A 641 5.59 5.11 14.88
N GLN A 642 5.05 5.84 15.85
CA GLN A 642 4.15 5.27 16.86
C GLN A 642 3.13 6.31 17.36
N LEU A 643 1.95 5.80 17.72
CA LEU A 643 1.03 6.43 18.65
C LEU A 643 0.90 5.48 19.84
N SER A 644 1.09 5.97 21.06
CA SER A 644 0.92 5.18 22.29
C SER A 644 0.09 5.94 23.31
N LEU A 645 -0.64 5.21 24.15
CA LEU A 645 -1.39 5.74 25.28
C LEU A 645 -0.69 5.40 26.59
N SER A 646 -0.79 6.27 27.60
CA SER A 646 -0.24 6.02 28.94
C SER A 646 -0.90 4.82 29.63
N THR A 647 -2.11 4.47 29.21
CA THR A 647 -2.84 3.23 29.55
C THR A 647 -3.83 2.96 28.42
N ASN A 648 -4.17 1.69 28.18
CA ASN A 648 -5.17 1.27 27.19
C ASN A 648 -6.58 1.10 27.81
N SER A 649 -6.72 1.27 29.13
CA SER A 649 -8.01 1.24 29.83
C SER A 649 -8.10 2.27 30.94
N VAL A 650 -9.24 2.94 31.04
CA VAL A 650 -9.55 3.95 32.05
C VAL A 650 -11.03 3.93 32.47
N ILE A 651 -11.34 4.52 33.62
CA ILE A 651 -12.72 4.82 34.04
C ILE A 651 -13.19 6.10 33.33
N GLY A 652 -14.40 6.08 32.77
CA GLY A 652 -14.97 7.26 32.10
C GLY A 652 -14.96 8.50 33.01
N GLY A 653 -14.51 9.63 32.47
CA GLY A 653 -14.29 10.86 33.24
C GLY A 653 -12.83 11.09 33.66
N THR A 654 -11.91 10.15 33.39
CA THR A 654 -10.48 10.32 33.68
C THR A 654 -9.69 10.73 32.44
N ASN A 655 -8.62 11.50 32.66
CA ASN A 655 -7.72 11.95 31.60
C ASN A 655 -6.55 10.98 31.47
N LEU A 656 -6.07 10.78 30.25
CA LEU A 656 -4.87 10.01 29.93
C LEU A 656 -3.99 10.78 28.95
N THR A 657 -2.76 10.30 28.76
CA THR A 657 -1.80 10.94 27.85
C THR A 657 -1.59 10.08 26.61
N GLY A 658 -1.77 10.66 25.42
CA GLY A 658 -1.29 10.11 24.16
C GLY A 658 0.11 10.63 23.84
N THR A 659 0.94 9.82 23.18
CA THR A 659 2.27 10.22 22.69
C THR A 659 2.41 9.86 21.22
N VAL A 660 2.72 10.85 20.39
CA VAL A 660 3.17 10.62 19.02
C VAL A 660 4.69 10.55 18.99
N LEU A 661 5.23 9.58 18.27
CA LEU A 661 6.67 9.39 18.08
C LEU A 661 6.97 9.29 16.59
N LEU A 662 8.00 10.01 16.17
CA LEU A 662 8.52 10.07 14.82
C LEU A 662 9.79 9.23 14.71
N ASP A 663 10.07 8.75 13.51
CA ASP A 663 11.29 7.98 13.21
C ASP A 663 12.56 8.86 13.23
N VAL A 664 12.43 10.11 12.79
CA VAL A 664 13.47 11.14 12.82
C VAL A 664 12.99 12.41 13.54
N ASN A 665 13.91 13.30 13.90
CA ASN A 665 13.57 14.56 14.54
C ASN A 665 12.71 15.42 13.62
N ALA A 666 11.72 16.13 14.18
CA ALA A 666 10.90 17.08 13.44
C ALA A 666 11.75 18.21 12.82
N PRO A 667 11.41 18.67 11.60
CA PRO A 667 12.17 19.70 10.88
C PRO A 667 12.09 21.07 11.57
N THR A 668 12.90 22.03 11.10
CA THR A 668 12.80 23.45 11.49
C THR A 668 11.38 23.95 11.26
N GLY A 669 10.75 24.51 12.29
CA GLY A 669 9.32 24.88 12.29
C GLY A 669 8.39 23.85 12.95
N GLY A 670 8.89 22.66 13.30
CA GLY A 670 8.09 21.57 13.83
C GLY A 670 7.31 20.83 12.74
N ILE A 671 6.49 19.86 13.15
CA ILE A 671 5.59 19.14 12.24
C ILE A 671 4.23 18.88 12.87
N GLU A 672 3.16 19.15 12.14
CA GLU A 672 1.80 18.93 12.60
C GLU A 672 1.35 17.49 12.29
N VAL A 673 0.94 16.78 13.34
CA VAL A 673 0.33 15.47 13.28
C VAL A 673 -1.17 15.64 13.50
N ASN A 674 -2.00 15.23 12.54
CA ASN A 674 -3.45 15.22 12.75
C ASN A 674 -3.79 14.14 13.77
N VAL A 675 -4.67 14.43 14.71
CA VAL A 675 -5.18 13.44 15.65
C VAL A 675 -6.71 13.46 15.70
N SER A 676 -7.30 12.28 15.88
CA SER A 676 -8.74 12.13 15.98
C SER A 676 -9.13 10.96 16.88
N SER A 677 -10.38 10.96 17.30
CA SER A 677 -11.04 9.85 17.99
C SER A 677 -12.30 9.49 17.22
N ASN A 678 -12.59 8.21 17.09
CA ASN A 678 -13.84 7.75 16.46
C ASN A 678 -15.06 7.82 17.41
N LYS A 679 -14.87 8.14 18.69
CA LYS A 679 -15.94 8.20 19.69
C LYS A 679 -15.95 9.54 20.40
N SER A 680 -17.14 10.09 20.61
CA SER A 680 -17.35 11.38 21.27
C SER A 680 -16.99 11.36 22.77
N PHE A 681 -16.98 10.19 23.41
CA PHE A 681 -16.57 10.07 24.81
C PHE A 681 -15.07 10.16 25.03
N ALA A 682 -14.25 10.10 23.97
CA ALA A 682 -12.80 10.29 24.05
C ALA A 682 -12.42 11.52 23.22
N THR A 683 -12.25 12.66 23.89
CA THR A 683 -12.02 13.97 23.25
C THR A 683 -10.55 14.37 23.30
N LEU A 684 -10.13 15.07 22.25
CA LEU A 684 -8.75 15.54 22.04
C LEU A 684 -8.72 17.08 22.15
N PRO A 685 -7.60 17.66 22.61
CA PRO A 685 -7.48 19.11 22.81
C PRO A 685 -7.51 19.91 21.50
N SER A 686 -7.12 19.27 20.39
CA SER A 686 -7.10 19.85 19.04
C SER A 686 -7.16 18.72 18.02
N ALA A 687 -7.56 19.04 16.79
CA ALA A 687 -7.47 18.12 15.64
C ALA A 687 -6.02 17.90 15.17
N THR A 688 -5.07 18.72 15.64
CA THR A 688 -3.64 18.60 15.32
C THR A 688 -2.76 18.77 16.55
N ILE A 689 -1.59 18.13 16.53
CA ILE A 689 -0.52 18.26 17.52
C ILE A 689 0.77 18.58 16.80
N THR A 690 1.48 19.62 17.26
CA THR A 690 2.79 19.97 16.71
C THR A 690 3.90 19.26 17.46
N VAL A 691 4.68 18.41 16.78
CA VAL A 691 5.98 17.93 17.30
C VAL A 691 7.01 19.05 17.10
N PRO A 692 7.60 19.62 18.17
CA PRO A 692 8.51 20.76 18.05
C PRO A 692 9.78 20.44 17.26
N ALA A 693 10.36 21.44 16.61
CA ALA A 693 11.59 21.29 15.85
C ALA A 693 12.71 20.64 16.70
N GLY A 694 13.41 19.66 16.11
CA GLY A 694 14.49 18.92 16.79
C GLY A 694 14.02 17.81 17.74
N GLN A 695 12.72 17.68 18.01
CA GLN A 695 12.17 16.60 18.84
C GLN A 695 11.65 15.44 17.99
N LYS A 696 11.72 14.21 18.52
CA LYS A 696 11.10 13.03 17.90
C LYS A 696 9.68 12.79 18.39
N SER A 697 9.28 13.35 19.52
CA SER A 697 8.00 12.99 20.14
C SER A 697 7.28 14.19 20.72
N GLN A 698 5.96 14.07 20.80
CA GLN A 698 5.11 15.03 21.50
C GLN A 698 3.97 14.29 22.22
N THR A 699 3.68 14.71 23.44
CA THR A 699 2.56 14.21 24.23
C THR A 699 1.35 15.14 24.12
N PHE A 700 0.15 14.58 24.29
CA PHE A 700 -1.12 15.31 24.31
C PHE A 700 -2.09 14.66 25.29
N SER A 701 -3.00 15.45 25.87
CA SER A 701 -4.04 14.91 26.75
C SER A 701 -5.18 14.29 25.93
N ILE A 702 -5.79 13.24 26.44
CA ILE A 702 -7.08 12.73 25.98
C ILE A 702 -8.02 12.81 27.18
N GLN A 703 -9.18 13.43 27.02
CA GLN A 703 -10.18 13.51 28.07
C GLN A 703 -11.27 12.49 27.79
N THR A 704 -11.67 11.73 28.80
CA THR A 704 -12.80 10.81 28.67
C THR A 704 -14.03 11.35 29.39
N SER A 705 -15.22 11.05 28.89
CA SER A 705 -16.49 11.23 29.61
C SER A 705 -17.03 9.89 30.10
N SER A 706 -18.00 9.94 31.02
CA SER A 706 -18.70 8.75 31.51
C SER A 706 -19.43 8.04 30.37
N VAL A 707 -19.31 6.71 30.33
CA VAL A 707 -20.07 5.83 29.42
C VAL A 707 -21.12 5.04 30.18
N SER A 708 -22.22 4.67 29.52
CA SER A 708 -23.33 3.90 30.12
C SER A 708 -23.03 2.40 30.26
N SER A 709 -22.02 1.93 29.54
CA SER A 709 -21.45 0.58 29.54
C SER A 709 -20.06 0.69 28.92
N GLY A 710 -19.13 -0.19 29.29
CA GLY A 710 -17.77 -0.12 28.76
C GLY A 710 -17.74 -0.12 27.22
N ASP A 711 -16.95 0.77 26.60
CA ASP A 711 -16.87 0.92 25.14
C ASP A 711 -15.43 1.27 24.69
N TYR A 712 -15.11 0.96 23.44
CA TYR A 712 -13.80 1.21 22.84
C TYR A 712 -13.79 2.47 21.96
N ALA A 713 -12.76 3.30 22.13
CA ALA A 713 -12.38 4.35 21.20
C ALA A 713 -11.07 4.00 20.50
N ILE A 714 -10.98 4.33 19.22
CA ILE A 714 -9.78 4.28 18.40
C ILE A 714 -9.24 5.70 18.31
N ILE A 715 -8.13 5.95 19.00
CA ILE A 715 -7.37 7.18 18.87
C ILE A 715 -6.47 7.04 17.67
N THR A 716 -6.49 8.03 16.79
CA THR A 716 -5.81 8.01 15.50
C THR A 716 -4.86 9.18 15.42
N ALA A 717 -3.65 8.96 14.95
CA ALA A 717 -2.67 9.98 14.59
C ALA A 717 -2.28 9.80 13.12
N HIS A 718 -2.25 10.87 12.36
CA HIS A 718 -1.99 10.86 10.92
C HIS A 718 -0.96 11.92 10.53
N LEU A 719 0.08 11.48 9.83
CA LEU A 719 1.13 12.34 9.32
C LEU A 719 1.62 11.82 7.96
N ASN A 720 1.57 12.65 6.92
CA ASN A 720 2.14 12.37 5.59
C ASN A 720 1.73 11.00 4.99
N GLY A 721 0.46 10.64 5.12
CA GLY A 721 -0.06 9.35 4.63
C GLY A 721 0.06 8.20 5.64
N VAL A 722 0.82 8.38 6.73
CA VAL A 722 1.04 7.39 7.79
C VAL A 722 0.01 7.60 8.91
N THR A 723 -0.89 6.63 9.13
CA THR A 723 -1.93 6.68 10.19
C THR A 723 -1.69 5.70 11.35
N ARG A 724 -1.13 6.09 12.49
CA ARG A 724 -1.02 5.18 13.66
C ARG A 724 -2.28 5.25 14.52
N THR A 725 -2.71 4.12 15.07
CA THR A 725 -3.87 4.05 15.96
C THR A 725 -3.50 3.46 17.32
N SER A 726 -4.33 3.72 18.32
CA SER A 726 -4.30 3.06 19.63
C SER A 726 -5.72 2.89 20.15
N ASN A 727 -6.02 1.71 20.69
CA ASN A 727 -7.31 1.41 21.29
C ASN A 727 -7.34 1.87 22.75
N LEU A 728 -8.44 2.52 23.12
CA LEU A 728 -8.74 2.96 24.47
C LEU A 728 -10.06 2.33 24.89
N TYR A 729 -10.03 1.50 25.92
CA TYR A 729 -11.23 0.99 26.58
C TYR A 729 -11.66 1.94 27.71
N VAL A 730 -12.88 2.45 27.66
CA VAL A 730 -13.44 3.30 28.71
C VAL A 730 -14.50 2.50 29.45
N THR A 731 -14.29 2.26 30.73
CA THR A 731 -15.23 1.56 31.63
C THR A 731 -16.25 2.54 32.21
N ASP A 732 -17.43 2.04 32.59
CA ASP A 732 -18.40 2.86 33.30
C ASP A 732 -17.93 3.16 34.74
N GLN A 733 -18.57 4.13 35.40
CA GLN A 733 -18.21 4.47 36.78
C GLN A 733 -18.80 3.51 37.84
N PHE A 734 -19.63 2.55 37.43
CA PHE A 734 -20.39 1.68 38.34
C PHE A 734 -19.78 0.28 38.48
N GLU A 735 -18.96 -0.18 37.54
CA GLU A 735 -18.26 -1.48 37.59
C GLU A 735 -17.16 -1.53 38.67
N VAL A 736 -16.77 -0.41 39.28
CA VAL A 736 -15.72 -0.36 40.30
C VAL A 736 -16.25 -0.61 41.73
N PHE A 737 -17.55 -0.80 41.92
CA PHE A 737 -18.15 -1.05 43.25
C PHE A 737 -18.38 -2.51 43.64
N LEU A 738 -17.86 -3.48 42.88
CA LEU A 738 -17.83 -4.90 43.30
C LEU A 738 -16.42 -5.47 43.19
N PRO A 739 -15.57 -5.16 44.19
CA PRO A 739 -15.10 -6.28 45.03
C PRO A 739 -14.78 -5.82 46.46
N LEU A 740 -15.71 -5.99 47.42
CA LEU A 740 -15.37 -5.98 48.86
C LEU A 740 -16.46 -6.54 49.81
N LEU A 741 -17.48 -7.23 49.30
CA LEU A 741 -18.57 -7.77 50.13
C LEU A 741 -18.85 -9.26 49.89
N VAL A 742 -17.79 -10.06 49.75
CA VAL A 742 -17.83 -11.49 50.12
C VAL A 742 -16.44 -11.89 50.66
N ARG A 743 -16.28 -11.81 51.98
CA ARG A 743 -15.39 -12.68 52.76
C ARG A 743 -16.13 -13.13 53.99
#